data_AF-A0A6A7AEA6-F1
#
_entry.id   AF-A0A6A7AEA6-F1
#
_cell.length_a   1.000
_cell.length_b   1.000
_cell.length_c   1.000
_cell.angle_alpha   90.00
_cell.angle_beta   90.00
_cell.angle_gamma   90.00
#
_symmetry.space_group_name_H-M   'P 1'
#
loop_
_entity.id
_entity.type
_entity.pdbx_description
1 polymer ?
#
loop_
_entity_poly.entity_id
_entity_poly.type
_entity_poly.pdbx_seq_one_letter_code
_entity_poly.pdbx_strand_id
1 'polypeptide(L)'
;MLFVRPVALLSFVALALSKPLERTVVPRQGGAPLTEDQTICGDIVVYARNGNYVFYADAVFRCLQSVPFNGAVASRFIAYYNMTLQFQSTLAYLKDPPPGYQQPAVDVFEVLGQIQNNITAGVYKNQYGFEADVQLLVNRMHDSHVTLSAGILDAFSFVSPVGLVSVSADGKQAPEVYIAEDLLQSRLDGYTASPITKINGQDVVKALTDFAELNSDGYLEPHADWNALMDSPAQAISGDLSVFQSATFYPGDELEFTFKNGSTGETFWLSIYNELDDTGPLTTAGDFYNYFVLGQLPASYDETRQWWPTDPAANATEGENVTTVRPYKAICDKGNPADINWCETSSGAYPNDPIVAQTDLAVTGGGVVTGYLLKDISTGVLSIPSFYQYDSDIEGFILAVHYFISNATQQNISRVIIDLQTNDGGAVFLAYQTFKQFFYGTDPYAASRIRSHGLANILGDTYSKWWKELEDDLEENGSLYNYTASEEWVVVNRINAATGGNFSSWADYYSRVSDHGDLFSAAQRYNLSDEVFDVSAFSNWVPYGYGIGIDDDAAPQIWAPEDIVILTDGLCASACALFVEFVSSVGVRTVTVGGRPTTGPMQGVAGSRGARVYEATELDDDFSFVSEHVQNDTAAALLPSRLDTGMWVTTAGINIRDQVRANDPTPLQFKYEAADCRIYYTLDNIYNMTRLWHDAAKATWDDRSFCVSGSTGFPSARNTNSTQAPPKRTAEVPALNLDLTNPVNTLGNATSGIDASNVPRTGEIVQCSTNSDCGHGRQCKETPLKCGNGSVQNVKACLPGCASTDKSCPGTSQCNYAPVSGASKLNAVGTKSSTSFSKQFEQGLCRPTKAGLKLSCKI
;
A
#
# COMPACT_ATOMS: atom_id res chain seq x y z
N MET A 1 -38.04 -26.75 79.37
CA MET A 1 -39.40 -27.13 78.92
C MET A 1 -39.41 -27.00 77.39
N LEU A 2 -39.46 -28.12 76.66
CA LEU A 2 -40.49 -28.47 75.63
C LEU A 2 -40.59 -27.41 74.50
N PHE A 3 -40.31 -27.61 73.20
CA PHE A 3 -40.46 -28.75 72.26
C PHE A 3 -39.57 -28.56 70.99
N VAL A 4 -39.48 -29.65 70.22
CA VAL A 4 -38.87 -30.02 68.92
C VAL A 4 -39.07 -29.09 67.67
N ARG A 5 -37.97 -28.85 66.88
CA ARG A 5 -37.69 -28.75 65.39
C ARG A 5 -38.75 -28.28 64.34
N PRO A 6 -38.41 -27.99 63.04
CA PRO A 6 -37.20 -27.49 62.34
C PRO A 6 -37.42 -26.47 61.15
N VAL A 7 -36.32 -25.91 60.61
CA VAL A 7 -36.01 -25.39 59.24
C VAL A 7 -36.98 -24.40 58.53
N ALA A 8 -36.43 -23.24 58.13
CA ALA A 8 -36.86 -22.50 56.93
C ALA A 8 -35.66 -21.84 56.22
N LEU A 9 -35.52 -22.14 54.93
CA LEU A 9 -34.62 -21.50 53.97
C LEU A 9 -34.91 -20.00 53.84
N LEU A 10 -33.87 -19.20 53.65
CA LEU A 10 -33.98 -17.85 53.07
C LEU A 10 -33.02 -17.74 51.90
N SER A 11 -33.55 -17.99 50.71
CA SER A 11 -32.95 -17.64 49.43
C SER A 11 -33.10 -16.14 49.20
N PHE A 12 -31.98 -15.42 49.12
CA PHE A 12 -31.95 -14.09 48.50
C PHE A 12 -31.85 -14.28 46.98
N VAL A 13 -32.98 -14.15 46.30
CA VAL A 13 -33.00 -13.98 44.84
C VAL A 13 -32.74 -12.50 44.56
N ALA A 14 -31.51 -12.17 44.16
CA ALA A 14 -31.24 -10.93 43.44
C ALA A 14 -31.69 -11.15 41.99
N LEU A 15 -32.87 -10.63 41.65
CA LEU A 15 -33.32 -10.48 40.26
C LEU A 15 -32.44 -9.42 39.59
N ALA A 16 -31.33 -9.86 38.99
CA ALA A 16 -30.70 -9.11 37.91
C ALA A 16 -31.62 -9.23 36.69
N LEU A 17 -32.52 -8.27 36.52
CA LEU A 17 -33.25 -8.07 35.27
C LEU A 17 -32.23 -7.54 34.25
N SER A 18 -31.59 -8.43 33.50
CA SER A 18 -31.03 -8.09 32.20
C SER A 18 -32.20 -7.63 31.33
N LYS A 19 -32.29 -6.32 31.08
CA LYS A 19 -33.21 -5.81 30.05
C LYS A 19 -32.72 -6.36 28.70
N PRO A 20 -33.58 -6.99 27.89
CA PRO A 20 -33.24 -7.26 26.50
C PRO A 20 -33.07 -5.91 25.80
N LEU A 21 -32.00 -5.78 25.02
CA LEU A 21 -31.86 -4.68 24.05
C LEU A 21 -32.95 -4.85 22.99
N GLU A 22 -34.02 -4.05 23.07
CA GLU A 22 -34.87 -3.79 21.91
C GLU A 22 -34.48 -2.43 21.33
N ARG A 23 -33.76 -2.45 20.20
CA ARG A 23 -33.82 -1.49 19.08
C ARG A 23 -32.72 -1.82 18.05
N THR A 24 -32.99 -2.84 17.23
CA THR A 24 -32.37 -2.99 15.91
C THR A 24 -32.85 -1.87 14.98
N VAL A 25 -32.01 -1.55 13.98
CA VAL A 25 -32.16 -0.59 12.84
C VAL A 25 -33.52 0.12 12.77
N VAL A 26 -33.53 1.47 12.71
CA VAL A 26 -34.75 2.25 12.42
C VAL A 26 -35.37 1.69 11.13
N PRO A 27 -36.54 1.04 11.18
CA PRO A 27 -37.12 0.45 9.98
C PRO A 27 -37.35 1.55 8.95
N ARG A 28 -37.22 1.23 7.64
CA ARG A 28 -37.83 2.06 6.60
C ARG A 28 -39.25 2.39 7.05
N GLN A 29 -39.66 3.66 6.94
CA GLN A 29 -41.01 4.10 7.32
C GLN A 29 -42.05 3.28 6.51
N GLY A 30 -42.55 2.16 7.06
CA GLY A 30 -43.59 1.33 6.47
C GLY A 30 -43.31 -0.17 6.23
N GLY A 31 -42.31 -0.81 6.84
CA GLY A 31 -42.01 -2.25 6.65
C GLY A 31 -42.26 -3.17 7.86
N ALA A 32 -42.34 -4.49 7.61
CA ALA A 32 -42.32 -5.52 8.66
C ALA A 32 -40.92 -5.63 9.32
N PRO A 33 -40.80 -6.16 10.55
CA PRO A 33 -39.50 -6.33 11.21
C PRO A 33 -38.58 -7.26 10.42
N LEU A 34 -37.32 -6.84 10.23
CA LEU A 34 -36.27 -7.64 9.59
C LEU A 34 -35.66 -8.64 10.58
N THR A 35 -35.16 -9.77 10.08
CA THR A 35 -34.38 -10.73 10.88
C THR A 35 -32.95 -10.22 11.11
N GLU A 36 -32.22 -10.79 12.09
CA GLU A 36 -30.83 -10.41 12.38
C GLU A 36 -29.92 -10.51 11.14
N ASP A 37 -30.01 -11.62 10.39
CA ASP A 37 -29.25 -11.79 9.12
C ASP A 37 -29.61 -10.75 8.05
N GLN A 38 -30.78 -10.12 8.13
CA GLN A 38 -31.22 -9.09 7.18
C GLN A 38 -30.78 -7.68 7.61
N THR A 39 -30.46 -7.48 8.89
CA THR A 39 -30.04 -6.18 9.43
C THR A 39 -28.55 -6.07 9.67
N ILE A 40 -27.79 -7.18 9.68
CA ILE A 40 -26.39 -7.21 10.14
C ILE A 40 -25.49 -6.14 9.49
N CYS A 41 -25.60 -5.91 8.18
CA CYS A 41 -24.87 -4.82 7.52
C CYS A 41 -25.26 -3.45 8.05
N GLY A 42 -26.57 -3.18 8.19
CA GLY A 42 -27.06 -1.91 8.72
C GLY A 42 -26.76 -1.70 10.20
N ASP A 43 -26.74 -2.77 10.98
CA ASP A 43 -26.31 -2.74 12.38
C ASP A 43 -24.84 -2.31 12.48
N ILE A 44 -23.93 -2.89 11.66
CA ILE A 44 -22.52 -2.47 11.58
C ILE A 44 -22.41 -0.97 11.30
N VAL A 45 -23.12 -0.44 10.31
CA VAL A 45 -23.08 1.00 9.99
C VAL A 45 -23.59 1.85 11.16
N VAL A 46 -24.68 1.44 11.83
CA VAL A 46 -25.20 2.15 13.02
C VAL A 46 -24.18 2.15 14.16
N TYR A 47 -23.48 1.04 14.38
CA TYR A 47 -22.45 0.95 15.41
C TYR A 47 -21.22 1.81 15.08
N ALA A 48 -20.82 1.87 13.80
CA ALA A 48 -19.77 2.77 13.32
C ALA A 48 -20.13 4.24 13.55
N ARG A 49 -21.39 4.63 13.30
CA ARG A 49 -21.89 5.99 13.63
C ARG A 49 -21.92 6.31 15.13
N ASN A 50 -21.82 5.29 15.99
CA ASN A 50 -21.66 5.45 17.44
C ASN A 50 -20.18 5.29 17.89
N GLY A 51 -19.22 5.28 16.95
CA GLY A 51 -17.78 5.25 17.23
C GLY A 51 -17.17 3.85 17.38
N ASN A 52 -17.87 2.78 16.98
CA ASN A 52 -17.34 1.42 16.98
C ASN A 52 -16.90 1.04 15.56
N TYR A 53 -15.60 1.03 15.30
CA TYR A 53 -15.05 0.69 13.98
C TYR A 53 -14.45 -0.71 13.91
N VAL A 54 -14.38 -1.41 15.04
CA VAL A 54 -13.85 -2.78 15.11
C VAL A 54 -14.99 -3.74 15.43
N PHE A 55 -15.07 -4.81 14.65
CA PHE A 55 -16.09 -5.84 14.73
C PHE A 55 -15.43 -7.22 14.71
N TYR A 56 -16.15 -8.25 15.13
CA TYR A 56 -15.70 -9.62 14.89
C TYR A 56 -15.79 -9.95 13.40
N ALA A 57 -14.78 -10.66 12.88
CA ALA A 57 -14.71 -11.02 11.46
C ALA A 57 -15.92 -11.83 11.00
N ASP A 58 -16.48 -12.69 11.86
CA ASP A 58 -17.65 -13.52 11.58
C ASP A 58 -18.92 -12.70 11.26
N ALA A 59 -19.14 -11.62 12.02
CA ALA A 59 -20.26 -10.71 11.81
C ALA A 59 -20.11 -9.94 10.48
N VAL A 60 -18.91 -9.45 10.18
CA VAL A 60 -18.61 -8.76 8.92
C VAL A 60 -18.76 -9.71 7.73
N PHE A 61 -18.23 -10.93 7.83
CA PHE A 61 -18.34 -11.91 6.76
C PHE A 61 -19.80 -12.32 6.48
N ARG A 62 -20.63 -12.48 7.51
CA ARG A 62 -22.08 -12.67 7.36
C ARG A 62 -22.75 -11.50 6.61
N CYS A 63 -22.35 -10.26 6.90
CA CYS A 63 -22.80 -9.10 6.12
C CYS A 63 -22.39 -9.23 4.65
N LEU A 64 -21.10 -9.42 4.35
CA LEU A 64 -20.59 -9.54 2.98
C LEU A 64 -21.27 -10.68 2.19
N GLN A 65 -21.51 -11.82 2.83
CA GLN A 65 -22.22 -12.95 2.22
C GLN A 65 -23.70 -12.67 1.93
N SER A 66 -24.33 -11.75 2.68
CA SER A 66 -25.73 -11.36 2.49
C SER A 66 -25.94 -10.38 1.33
N VAL A 67 -24.87 -9.73 0.85
CA VAL A 67 -24.95 -8.74 -0.22
C VAL A 67 -25.34 -9.43 -1.55
N PRO A 68 -26.46 -9.03 -2.17
CA PRO A 68 -26.95 -9.65 -3.39
C PRO A 68 -26.02 -9.39 -4.59
N PHE A 69 -26.06 -10.26 -5.59
CA PHE A 69 -25.26 -10.16 -6.81
C PHE A 69 -26.08 -9.70 -8.02
N ASN A 70 -25.51 -8.82 -8.85
CA ASN A 70 -26.09 -8.42 -10.13
C ASN A 70 -25.13 -8.68 -11.29
N GLY A 71 -25.40 -9.73 -12.07
CA GLY A 71 -24.53 -10.14 -13.17
C GLY A 71 -24.38 -9.11 -14.30
N ALA A 72 -25.36 -8.22 -14.50
CA ALA A 72 -25.26 -7.18 -15.52
C ALA A 72 -24.24 -6.12 -15.12
N VAL A 73 -24.28 -5.67 -13.86
CA VAL A 73 -23.31 -4.73 -13.28
C VAL A 73 -21.90 -5.34 -13.30
N ALA A 74 -21.76 -6.57 -12.80
CA ALA A 74 -20.49 -7.29 -12.79
C ALA A 74 -19.87 -7.44 -14.20
N SER A 75 -20.69 -7.75 -15.21
CA SER A 75 -20.21 -7.87 -16.59
C SER A 75 -19.69 -6.55 -17.17
N ARG A 76 -20.32 -5.41 -16.81
CA ARG A 76 -19.83 -4.09 -17.24
C ARG A 76 -18.50 -3.75 -16.56
N PHE A 77 -18.36 -4.08 -15.28
CA PHE A 77 -17.10 -3.93 -14.57
C PHE A 77 -15.97 -4.78 -15.16
N ILE A 78 -16.21 -6.06 -15.46
CA ILE A 78 -15.21 -6.90 -16.14
C ILE A 78 -14.82 -6.33 -17.50
N ALA A 79 -15.76 -5.76 -18.26
CA ALA A 79 -15.45 -5.09 -19.51
C ALA A 79 -14.57 -3.84 -19.31
N TYR A 80 -14.91 -2.98 -18.35
CA TYR A 80 -14.13 -1.79 -17.98
C TYR A 80 -12.71 -2.17 -17.54
N TYR A 81 -12.60 -3.10 -16.60
CA TYR A 81 -11.33 -3.52 -16.01
C TYR A 81 -10.45 -4.26 -17.01
N ASN A 82 -11.02 -5.08 -17.91
CA ASN A 82 -10.27 -5.67 -19.02
C ASN A 82 -9.65 -4.57 -19.90
N MET A 83 -10.42 -3.54 -20.28
CA MET A 83 -9.87 -2.42 -21.05
C MET A 83 -8.74 -1.68 -20.30
N THR A 84 -8.83 -1.54 -18.97
CA THR A 84 -7.75 -0.97 -18.14
C THR A 84 -6.52 -1.87 -18.18
N LEU A 85 -6.69 -3.17 -17.90
CA LEU A 85 -5.60 -4.13 -17.83
C LEU A 85 -4.86 -4.33 -19.16
N GLN A 86 -5.44 -3.99 -20.32
CA GLN A 86 -4.69 -3.98 -21.60
C GLN A 86 -3.40 -3.14 -21.56
N PHE A 87 -3.35 -2.13 -20.68
CA PHE A 87 -2.23 -1.23 -20.49
C PHE A 87 -1.20 -1.71 -19.45
N GLN A 88 -1.52 -2.77 -18.69
CA GLN A 88 -0.55 -3.40 -17.80
C GLN A 88 0.63 -3.94 -18.62
N SER A 89 1.84 -3.46 -18.35
CA SER A 89 3.01 -3.77 -19.18
C SER A 89 3.43 -5.23 -19.09
N THR A 90 3.20 -5.89 -17.95
CA THR A 90 3.80 -7.19 -17.63
C THR A 90 3.00 -8.42 -18.11
N LEU A 91 1.85 -8.25 -18.75
CA LEU A 91 0.89 -9.32 -19.04
C LEU A 91 1.48 -10.56 -19.72
N ALA A 92 2.32 -10.37 -20.75
CA ALA A 92 2.92 -11.47 -21.50
C ALA A 92 3.89 -12.31 -20.63
N TYR A 93 4.63 -11.64 -19.75
CA TYR A 93 5.57 -12.28 -18.83
C TYR A 93 4.86 -12.92 -17.63
N LEU A 94 3.72 -12.38 -17.18
CA LEU A 94 2.90 -13.03 -16.15
C LEU A 94 2.38 -14.39 -16.64
N LYS A 95 1.99 -14.47 -17.92
CA LYS A 95 1.52 -15.69 -18.55
C LYS A 95 2.62 -16.74 -18.72
N ASP A 96 3.81 -16.32 -19.14
CA ASP A 96 4.96 -17.19 -19.39
C ASP A 96 6.23 -16.59 -18.76
N PRO A 97 6.41 -16.69 -17.44
CA PRO A 97 7.52 -16.02 -16.77
C PRO A 97 8.85 -16.72 -17.02
N PRO A 98 9.97 -15.97 -17.09
CA PRO A 98 11.28 -16.53 -17.34
C PRO A 98 11.76 -17.42 -16.17
N PRO A 99 12.74 -18.30 -16.40
CA PRO A 99 13.36 -19.09 -15.35
C PRO A 99 13.92 -18.20 -14.23
N GLY A 100 13.49 -18.46 -12.99
CA GLY A 100 13.94 -17.72 -11.81
C GLY A 100 12.87 -16.80 -11.22
N TYR A 101 11.78 -16.50 -11.93
CA TYR A 101 10.62 -15.84 -11.33
C TYR A 101 10.07 -16.70 -10.17
N GLN A 102 9.84 -16.08 -9.01
CA GLN A 102 9.52 -16.80 -7.76
C GLN A 102 8.03 -16.89 -7.46
N GLN A 103 7.16 -16.41 -8.35
CA GLN A 103 5.70 -16.51 -8.21
C GLN A 103 5.07 -17.38 -9.31
N PRO A 104 3.84 -17.91 -9.09
CA PRO A 104 3.14 -18.68 -10.12
C PRO A 104 2.79 -17.85 -11.36
N ALA A 105 2.79 -18.50 -12.53
CA ALA A 105 2.29 -17.88 -13.75
C ALA A 105 0.78 -17.63 -13.68
N VAL A 106 0.31 -16.58 -14.35
CA VAL A 106 -1.10 -16.24 -14.50
C VAL A 106 -1.38 -15.67 -15.89
N ASP A 107 -2.32 -16.28 -16.60
CA ASP A 107 -2.91 -15.66 -17.80
C ASP A 107 -4.10 -14.79 -17.36
N VAL A 108 -3.83 -13.49 -17.22
CA VAL A 108 -4.80 -12.52 -16.70
C VAL A 108 -6.09 -12.49 -17.52
N PHE A 109 -5.99 -12.54 -18.85
CA PHE A 109 -7.19 -12.48 -19.71
C PHE A 109 -7.94 -13.79 -19.76
N GLU A 110 -7.25 -14.94 -19.62
CA GLU A 110 -7.93 -16.22 -19.45
C GLU A 110 -8.76 -16.23 -18.16
N VAL A 111 -8.19 -15.77 -17.03
CA VAL A 111 -8.90 -15.72 -15.75
C VAL A 111 -10.07 -14.74 -15.78
N LEU A 112 -9.90 -13.52 -16.36
CA LEU A 112 -11.04 -12.60 -16.55
C LEU A 112 -12.14 -13.22 -17.42
N GLY A 113 -11.77 -13.96 -18.47
CA GLY A 113 -12.72 -14.70 -19.29
C GLY A 113 -13.48 -15.78 -18.51
N GLN A 114 -12.79 -16.48 -17.61
CA GLN A 114 -13.42 -17.46 -16.70
C GLN A 114 -14.40 -16.77 -15.74
N ILE A 115 -14.03 -15.63 -15.16
CA ILE A 115 -14.92 -14.83 -14.30
C ILE A 115 -16.17 -14.39 -15.09
N GLN A 116 -16.02 -13.87 -16.30
CA GLN A 116 -17.15 -13.50 -17.17
C GLN A 116 -18.06 -14.70 -17.50
N ASN A 117 -17.47 -15.88 -17.73
CA ASN A 117 -18.23 -17.11 -17.96
C ASN A 117 -19.01 -17.52 -16.70
N ASN A 118 -18.40 -17.41 -15.52
CA ASN A 118 -19.04 -17.68 -14.23
C ASN A 118 -20.22 -16.72 -13.96
N ILE A 119 -20.09 -15.44 -14.32
CA ILE A 119 -21.19 -14.47 -14.28
C ILE A 119 -22.35 -14.96 -15.17
N THR A 120 -22.04 -15.28 -16.43
CA THR A 120 -23.05 -15.68 -17.43
C THR A 120 -23.73 -17.00 -17.07
N ALA A 121 -23.00 -17.92 -16.45
CA ALA A 121 -23.51 -19.22 -15.98
C ALA A 121 -24.27 -19.15 -14.63
N GLY A 122 -24.32 -17.97 -13.99
CA GLY A 122 -25.00 -17.79 -12.71
C GLY A 122 -24.31 -18.52 -11.54
N VAL A 123 -22.98 -18.65 -11.60
CA VAL A 123 -22.16 -19.30 -10.56
C VAL A 123 -22.19 -18.48 -9.28
N TYR A 124 -21.94 -17.17 -9.39
CA TYR A 124 -21.93 -16.25 -8.25
C TYR A 124 -23.32 -16.12 -7.61
N LYS A 125 -23.38 -16.28 -6.28
CA LYS A 125 -24.63 -16.21 -5.48
C LYS A 125 -24.76 -14.93 -4.66
N ASN A 126 -23.64 -14.28 -4.37
CA ASN A 126 -23.53 -13.02 -3.66
C ASN A 126 -22.41 -12.19 -4.29
N GLN A 127 -22.37 -10.90 -3.95
CA GLN A 127 -21.38 -9.97 -4.51
C GLN A 127 -19.96 -10.34 -4.06
N TYR A 128 -19.81 -10.80 -2.81
CA TYR A 128 -18.51 -11.16 -2.24
C TYR A 128 -17.78 -12.23 -3.06
N GLY A 129 -18.48 -13.29 -3.47
CA GLY A 129 -17.85 -14.36 -4.28
C GLY A 129 -17.33 -13.86 -5.64
N PHE A 130 -18.00 -12.87 -6.24
CA PHE A 130 -17.55 -12.27 -7.49
C PHE A 130 -16.33 -11.37 -7.27
N GLU A 131 -16.41 -10.45 -6.30
CA GLU A 131 -15.32 -9.50 -6.04
C GLU A 131 -14.06 -10.22 -5.53
N ALA A 132 -14.22 -11.28 -4.72
CA ALA A 132 -13.09 -12.06 -4.22
C ALA A 132 -12.33 -12.80 -5.33
N ASP A 133 -13.03 -13.31 -6.36
CA ASP A 133 -12.38 -13.90 -7.54
C ASP A 133 -11.59 -12.86 -8.35
N VAL A 134 -12.12 -11.63 -8.46
CA VAL A 134 -11.40 -10.53 -9.14
C VAL A 134 -10.19 -10.10 -8.31
N GLN A 135 -10.34 -9.92 -7.00
CA GLN A 135 -9.24 -9.53 -6.12
C GLN A 135 -8.15 -10.59 -6.08
N LEU A 136 -8.50 -11.88 -6.12
CA LEU A 136 -7.53 -12.96 -6.20
C LEU A 136 -6.71 -12.89 -7.50
N LEU A 137 -7.33 -12.49 -8.61
CA LEU A 137 -6.59 -12.23 -9.84
C LEU A 137 -5.61 -11.06 -9.67
N VAL A 138 -6.03 -9.98 -8.99
CA VAL A 138 -5.17 -8.83 -8.68
C VAL A 138 -3.93 -9.26 -7.91
N ASN A 139 -4.11 -9.94 -6.77
CA ASN A 139 -3.00 -10.41 -5.94
C ASN A 139 -2.06 -11.36 -6.70
N ARG A 140 -2.60 -12.20 -7.60
CA ARG A 140 -1.82 -13.14 -8.41
C ARG A 140 -0.94 -12.49 -9.49
N MET A 141 -1.11 -11.19 -9.77
CA MET A 141 -0.20 -10.49 -10.68
C MET A 141 1.14 -10.14 -10.04
N HIS A 142 1.25 -10.21 -8.70
CA HIS A 142 2.48 -9.96 -7.94
C HIS A 142 3.22 -8.69 -8.40
N ASP A 143 2.47 -7.59 -8.45
CA ASP A 143 2.94 -6.26 -8.79
C ASP A 143 2.19 -5.25 -7.93
N SER A 144 2.86 -4.64 -6.95
CA SER A 144 2.23 -3.69 -6.01
C SER A 144 1.76 -2.38 -6.66
N HIS A 145 2.01 -2.16 -7.97
CA HIS A 145 1.36 -1.10 -8.76
C HIS A 145 0.00 -1.52 -9.31
N VAL A 146 -0.33 -2.81 -9.28
CA VAL A 146 -1.63 -3.32 -9.72
C VAL A 146 -2.53 -3.45 -8.51
N THR A 147 -3.37 -2.43 -8.33
CA THR A 147 -4.26 -2.30 -7.17
C THR A 147 -5.71 -2.31 -7.63
N LEU A 148 -6.61 -2.68 -6.72
CA LEU A 148 -8.05 -2.56 -6.93
C LEU A 148 -8.73 -2.36 -5.58
N SER A 149 -9.35 -1.20 -5.41
CA SER A 149 -10.20 -0.86 -4.26
C SER A 149 -11.57 -0.49 -4.82
N ALA A 150 -12.52 -1.42 -4.71
CA ALA A 150 -13.82 -1.33 -5.35
C ALA A 150 -14.85 -2.22 -4.65
N GLY A 151 -16.12 -1.83 -4.74
CA GLY A 151 -17.22 -2.67 -4.29
C GLY A 151 -17.27 -2.88 -2.77
N ILE A 152 -17.78 -4.03 -2.35
CA ILE A 152 -17.96 -4.36 -0.92
C ILE A 152 -16.69 -4.88 -0.24
N LEU A 153 -15.68 -5.34 -1.00
CA LEU A 153 -14.37 -5.69 -0.43
C LEU A 153 -13.62 -4.46 0.10
N ASP A 154 -13.90 -3.28 -0.44
CA ASP A 154 -13.30 -2.01 0.01
C ASP A 154 -13.80 -1.60 1.41
N ALA A 155 -15.00 -2.04 1.79
CA ALA A 155 -15.66 -1.61 3.02
C ALA A 155 -14.97 -2.09 4.31
N PHE A 156 -14.15 -3.15 4.24
CA PHE A 156 -13.60 -3.80 5.42
C PHE A 156 -12.19 -4.39 5.22
N SER A 157 -11.38 -4.32 6.26
CA SER A 157 -10.12 -5.07 6.37
C SER A 157 -10.22 -6.11 7.50
N PHE A 158 -9.77 -7.34 7.28
CA PHE A 158 -9.69 -8.37 8.31
C PHE A 158 -8.35 -8.30 9.04
N VAL A 159 -8.37 -8.36 10.37
CA VAL A 159 -7.17 -8.07 11.18
C VAL A 159 -7.00 -9.06 12.33
N SER A 160 -5.76 -9.47 12.57
CA SER A 160 -5.39 -10.18 13.80
C SER A 160 -5.27 -9.17 14.95
N PRO A 161 -5.81 -9.46 16.14
CA PRO A 161 -5.66 -8.60 17.31
C PRO A 161 -4.23 -8.57 17.88
N VAL A 162 -3.33 -9.43 17.38
CA VAL A 162 -1.92 -9.52 17.78
C VAL A 162 -0.99 -9.45 16.56
N GLY A 163 0.17 -8.83 16.72
CA GLY A 163 1.24 -8.83 15.72
C GLY A 163 2.16 -10.05 15.84
N LEU A 164 2.92 -10.34 14.78
CA LEU A 164 3.89 -11.44 14.76
C LEU A 164 5.30 -10.94 14.45
N VAL A 165 6.32 -11.60 15.02
CA VAL A 165 7.72 -11.36 14.67
C VAL A 165 8.46 -12.67 14.46
N SER A 166 9.38 -12.70 13.50
CA SER A 166 10.16 -13.89 13.13
C SER A 166 11.64 -13.66 13.44
N VAL A 167 12.14 -14.27 14.53
CA VAL A 167 13.47 -13.99 15.07
C VAL A 167 14.30 -15.25 15.30
N SER A 168 15.58 -15.16 14.93
CA SER A 168 16.59 -16.17 15.20
C SER A 168 17.19 -15.98 16.60
N ALA A 169 17.45 -17.09 17.30
CA ALA A 169 18.09 -17.05 18.61
C ALA A 169 19.51 -16.47 18.57
N ASP A 170 20.25 -16.66 17.46
CA ASP A 170 21.67 -16.33 17.35
C ASP A 170 22.08 -15.76 15.97
N GLY A 171 21.12 -15.55 15.07
CA GLY A 171 21.39 -15.10 13.70
C GLY A 171 21.98 -16.19 12.78
N LYS A 172 21.94 -17.45 13.20
CA LYS A 172 22.42 -18.63 12.47
C LYS A 172 21.36 -19.71 12.36
N GLN A 173 20.69 -20.00 13.47
CA GLN A 173 19.55 -20.91 13.52
C GLN A 173 18.37 -20.31 12.76
N ALA A 174 17.52 -21.18 12.21
CA ALA A 174 16.29 -20.75 11.57
C ALA A 174 15.45 -19.92 12.57
N PRO A 175 14.88 -18.78 12.16
CA PRO A 175 14.03 -17.99 13.02
C PRO A 175 12.79 -18.76 13.48
N GLU A 176 12.34 -18.46 14.69
CA GLU A 176 11.06 -18.92 15.24
C GLU A 176 10.09 -17.72 15.30
N VAL A 177 8.79 -17.99 15.24
CA VAL A 177 7.75 -16.96 15.22
C VAL A 177 7.24 -16.72 16.64
N TYR A 178 7.08 -15.45 17.04
CA TYR A 178 6.59 -15.03 18.35
C TYR A 178 5.42 -14.06 18.17
N ILE A 179 4.56 -13.98 19.19
CA ILE A 179 3.64 -12.84 19.32
C ILE A 179 4.50 -11.59 19.61
N ALA A 180 4.33 -10.54 18.82
CA ALA A 180 5.15 -9.33 18.89
C ALA A 180 5.07 -8.67 20.27
N GLU A 181 3.86 -8.53 20.79
CA GLU A 181 3.59 -7.88 22.08
C GLU A 181 4.16 -8.69 23.27
N ASP A 182 4.07 -10.03 23.22
CA ASP A 182 4.66 -10.93 24.23
C ASP A 182 6.19 -10.80 24.24
N LEU A 183 6.81 -10.82 23.06
CA LEU A 183 8.26 -10.67 22.94
C LEU A 183 8.73 -9.29 23.43
N LEU A 184 8.00 -8.23 23.09
CA LEU A 184 8.29 -6.88 23.53
C LEU A 184 8.20 -6.76 25.06
N GLN A 185 7.11 -7.25 25.65
CA GLN A 185 6.88 -7.23 27.09
C GLN A 185 7.91 -8.08 27.86
N SER A 186 8.33 -9.21 27.30
CA SER A 186 9.34 -10.08 27.92
C SER A 186 10.67 -9.36 28.15
N ARG A 187 11.03 -8.40 27.29
CA ARG A 187 12.24 -7.58 27.45
C ARG A 187 12.15 -6.61 28.62
N LEU A 188 10.95 -6.13 28.93
CA LEU A 188 10.71 -5.20 30.04
C LEU A 188 10.69 -5.94 31.38
N ASP A 189 10.00 -7.08 31.41
CA ASP A 189 9.75 -7.83 32.65
C ASP A 189 10.83 -8.89 32.94
N GLY A 190 11.71 -9.17 31.97
CA GLY A 190 12.84 -10.08 32.12
C GLY A 190 12.50 -11.56 32.05
N TYR A 191 11.33 -11.94 31.50
CA TYR A 191 10.99 -13.33 31.20
C TYR A 191 11.34 -13.69 29.75
N THR A 192 11.30 -14.98 29.43
CA THR A 192 11.55 -15.51 28.08
C THR A 192 10.23 -15.80 27.38
N ALA A 193 9.89 -15.04 26.34
CA ALA A 193 8.76 -15.33 25.47
C ALA A 193 8.92 -16.71 24.81
N SER A 194 7.81 -17.41 24.58
CA SER A 194 7.82 -18.72 23.91
C SER A 194 7.42 -18.55 22.45
N PRO A 195 8.13 -19.19 21.49
CA PRO A 195 7.70 -19.16 20.09
C PRO A 195 6.43 -19.99 19.88
N ILE A 196 5.70 -19.63 18.83
CA ILE A 196 4.55 -20.32 18.29
C ILE A 196 5.03 -21.53 17.49
N THR A 197 4.37 -22.66 17.67
CA THR A 197 4.60 -23.89 16.90
C THR A 197 3.43 -24.19 15.97
N LYS A 198 2.21 -23.78 16.33
CA LYS A 198 1.01 -23.98 15.52
C LYS A 198 0.06 -22.81 15.60
N ILE A 199 -0.66 -22.59 14.50
CA ILE A 199 -1.83 -21.72 14.40
C ILE A 199 -3.00 -22.60 13.95
N ASN A 200 -4.11 -22.60 14.70
CA ASN A 200 -5.30 -23.42 14.42
C ASN A 200 -4.98 -24.91 14.18
N GLY A 201 -4.05 -25.45 14.97
CA GLY A 201 -3.59 -26.84 14.88
C GLY A 201 -2.63 -27.16 13.72
N GLN A 202 -2.41 -26.24 12.78
CA GLN A 202 -1.48 -26.35 11.66
C GLN A 202 -0.09 -25.82 12.02
N ASP A 203 0.98 -26.41 11.48
CA ASP A 203 2.35 -25.90 11.64
C ASP A 203 2.45 -24.41 11.29
N VAL A 204 3.08 -23.63 12.16
CA VAL A 204 3.11 -22.15 12.05
C VAL A 204 3.69 -21.66 10.72
N VAL A 205 4.74 -22.32 10.20
CA VAL A 205 5.38 -21.90 8.94
C VAL A 205 4.45 -22.18 7.78
N LYS A 206 3.77 -23.34 7.79
CA LYS A 206 2.79 -23.66 6.76
C LYS A 206 1.59 -22.71 6.82
N ALA A 207 1.01 -22.49 7.99
CA ALA A 207 -0.17 -21.64 8.17
C ALA A 207 0.09 -20.21 7.66
N LEU A 208 1.25 -19.64 8.00
CA LEU A 208 1.63 -18.30 7.56
C LEU A 208 2.02 -18.26 6.08
N THR A 209 2.64 -19.30 5.54
CA THR A 209 2.93 -19.36 4.09
C THR A 209 1.62 -19.37 3.28
N ASP A 210 0.67 -20.22 3.66
CA ASP A 210 -0.64 -20.30 2.98
C ASP A 210 -1.39 -18.94 3.09
N PHE A 211 -1.31 -18.28 4.25
CA PHE A 211 -1.92 -16.96 4.47
C PHE A 211 -1.28 -15.87 3.60
N ALA A 212 0.05 -15.86 3.49
CA ALA A 212 0.78 -14.86 2.70
C ALA A 212 0.54 -15.02 1.20
N GLU A 213 0.49 -16.26 0.69
CA GLU A 213 0.19 -16.52 -0.72
C GLU A 213 -1.19 -16.01 -1.12
N LEU A 214 -2.17 -16.06 -0.19
CA LEU A 214 -3.52 -15.57 -0.42
C LEU A 214 -3.62 -14.04 -0.31
N ASN A 215 -2.94 -13.43 0.67
CA ASN A 215 -3.07 -12.01 1.01
C ASN A 215 -1.82 -11.18 0.62
N SER A 216 -1.03 -11.62 -0.36
CA SER A 216 0.18 -10.91 -0.77
C SER A 216 -0.15 -9.53 -1.35
N ASP A 217 0.56 -8.49 -0.88
CA ASP A 217 0.50 -7.10 -1.40
C ASP A 217 1.30 -6.90 -2.70
N GLY A 218 1.60 -7.99 -3.40
CA GLY A 218 2.23 -7.95 -4.72
C GLY A 218 3.74 -8.17 -4.72
N TYR A 219 4.29 -8.89 -3.73
CA TYR A 219 5.72 -9.16 -3.70
C TYR A 219 6.14 -10.29 -4.64
N LEU A 220 7.36 -10.18 -5.14
CA LEU A 220 7.95 -11.02 -6.17
C LEU A 220 8.57 -12.30 -5.65
N GLU A 221 8.67 -12.49 -4.33
CA GLU A 221 9.14 -13.73 -3.74
C GLU A 221 8.55 -14.03 -2.35
N PRO A 222 8.48 -15.32 -1.97
CA PRO A 222 7.94 -15.72 -0.67
C PRO A 222 8.72 -15.25 0.58
N HIS A 223 9.99 -14.87 0.46
CA HIS A 223 10.73 -14.29 1.61
C HIS A 223 10.25 -12.88 1.95
N ALA A 224 9.89 -12.09 0.93
CA ALA A 224 9.33 -10.77 1.13
C ALA A 224 7.88 -10.86 1.63
N ASP A 225 7.07 -11.76 1.03
CA ASP A 225 5.73 -12.08 1.55
C ASP A 225 5.78 -12.45 3.05
N TRP A 226 6.76 -13.26 3.45
CA TRP A 226 6.96 -13.62 4.86
C TRP A 226 7.33 -12.42 5.73
N ASN A 227 8.15 -11.49 5.25
CA ASN A 227 8.49 -10.28 6.00
C ASN A 227 7.29 -9.34 6.13
N ALA A 228 6.44 -9.24 5.10
CA ALA A 228 5.24 -8.41 5.12
C ALA A 228 4.20 -8.88 6.15
N LEU A 229 4.18 -10.17 6.50
CA LEU A 229 3.36 -10.70 7.61
C LEU A 229 3.82 -10.22 8.99
N MET A 230 5.07 -9.81 9.13
CA MET A 230 5.70 -9.58 10.42
C MET A 230 5.70 -8.09 10.77
N ASP A 231 5.50 -7.80 12.03
CA ASP A 231 5.70 -6.48 12.59
C ASP A 231 7.20 -6.15 12.63
N SER A 232 7.53 -4.88 12.40
CA SER A 232 8.88 -4.37 12.56
C SER A 232 8.88 -2.93 13.07
N PRO A 233 9.97 -2.49 13.72
CA PRO A 233 10.10 -1.08 14.08
C PRO A 233 10.05 -0.11 12.91
N ALA A 234 10.58 -0.52 11.74
CA ALA A 234 10.53 0.28 10.51
C ALA A 234 9.07 0.46 10.05
N GLN A 235 8.25 -0.58 10.14
CA GLN A 235 6.82 -0.49 9.84
C GLN A 235 6.08 0.40 10.85
N ALA A 236 6.42 0.33 12.14
CA ALA A 236 5.80 1.13 13.18
C ALA A 236 5.97 2.65 12.95
N ILE A 237 7.13 3.07 12.42
CA ILE A 237 7.38 4.50 12.12
C ILE A 237 6.68 4.97 10.84
N SER A 238 6.31 4.06 9.94
CA SER A 238 5.45 4.36 8.79
C SER A 238 3.96 4.48 9.17
N GLY A 239 3.56 4.00 10.36
CA GLY A 239 2.15 3.96 10.79
C GLY A 239 1.34 2.83 10.17
N ASP A 240 2.02 1.86 9.57
CA ASP A 240 1.40 0.80 8.78
C ASP A 240 1.13 -0.46 9.60
N LEU A 241 0.17 -1.26 9.13
CA LEU A 241 -0.08 -2.61 9.63
C LEU A 241 0.64 -3.66 8.78
N SER A 242 0.98 -4.80 9.38
CA SER A 242 1.45 -5.98 8.66
C SER A 242 0.30 -6.65 7.90
N VAL A 243 0.62 -7.44 6.89
CA VAL A 243 -0.37 -8.21 6.10
C VAL A 243 -1.20 -9.13 7.00
N PHE A 244 -0.63 -9.64 8.09
CA PHE A 244 -1.35 -10.43 9.09
C PHE A 244 -2.42 -9.61 9.86
N GLN A 245 -2.31 -8.28 9.82
CA GLN A 245 -3.20 -7.32 10.45
C GLN A 245 -3.90 -6.38 9.44
N SER A 246 -3.92 -6.73 8.15
CA SER A 246 -4.60 -5.96 7.09
C SER A 246 -5.08 -6.84 5.92
N ALA A 247 -5.56 -8.05 6.22
CA ALA A 247 -5.94 -9.03 5.20
C ALA A 247 -7.26 -8.68 4.49
N THR A 248 -7.32 -8.96 3.20
CA THR A 248 -8.51 -8.73 2.36
C THR A 248 -9.52 -9.89 2.44
N PHE A 249 -9.03 -11.12 2.48
CA PHE A 249 -9.89 -12.30 2.51
C PHE A 249 -10.23 -12.72 3.93
N TYR A 250 -11.47 -13.17 4.14
CA TYR A 250 -11.92 -13.61 5.45
C TYR A 250 -11.09 -14.84 5.90
N PRO A 251 -10.36 -14.73 7.03
CA PRO A 251 -9.37 -15.74 7.43
C PRO A 251 -9.95 -16.84 8.34
N GLY A 252 -11.23 -16.75 8.72
CA GLY A 252 -11.89 -17.61 9.71
C GLY A 252 -12.27 -16.87 10.99
N ASP A 253 -12.89 -17.58 11.93
CA ASP A 253 -13.41 -17.01 13.18
C ASP A 253 -12.35 -16.96 14.30
N GLU A 254 -11.77 -18.12 14.59
CA GLU A 254 -10.90 -18.37 15.74
C GLU A 254 -9.42 -18.33 15.34
N LEU A 255 -8.60 -17.85 16.27
CA LEU A 255 -7.15 -17.80 16.17
C LEU A 255 -6.54 -18.42 17.43
N GLU A 256 -6.21 -19.71 17.32
CA GLU A 256 -5.59 -20.52 18.37
C GLU A 256 -4.08 -20.65 18.13
N PHE A 257 -3.28 -20.24 19.11
CA PHE A 257 -1.84 -20.39 19.12
C PHE A 257 -1.40 -21.51 20.05
N THR A 258 -0.59 -22.45 19.55
CA THR A 258 0.12 -23.42 20.39
C THR A 258 1.59 -23.02 20.51
N PHE A 259 2.06 -22.82 21.74
CA PHE A 259 3.43 -22.38 22.02
C PHE A 259 4.37 -23.57 22.29
N LYS A 260 5.67 -23.37 22.04
CA LYS A 260 6.72 -24.38 22.24
C LYS A 260 6.85 -24.87 23.70
N ASN A 261 6.50 -24.03 24.67
CA ASN A 261 6.44 -24.39 26.09
C ASN A 261 5.20 -25.24 26.47
N GLY A 262 4.29 -25.51 25.52
CA GLY A 262 3.06 -26.29 25.72
C GLY A 262 1.84 -25.48 26.18
N SER A 263 1.95 -24.18 26.40
CA SER A 263 0.77 -23.33 26.63
C SER A 263 0.01 -23.08 25.32
N THR A 264 -1.26 -22.69 25.46
CA THR A 264 -2.09 -22.25 24.35
C THR A 264 -2.65 -20.86 24.62
N GLY A 265 -2.91 -20.11 23.55
CA GLY A 265 -3.61 -18.82 23.59
C GLY A 265 -4.71 -18.82 22.54
N GLU A 266 -5.87 -18.28 22.88
CA GLU A 266 -7.03 -18.22 21.98
C GLU A 266 -7.48 -16.76 21.87
N THR A 267 -7.74 -16.34 20.64
CA THR A 267 -8.37 -15.06 20.33
C THR A 267 -9.22 -15.20 19.06
N PHE A 268 -9.83 -14.10 18.61
CA PHE A 268 -10.70 -14.10 17.45
C PHE A 268 -10.19 -13.12 16.40
N TRP A 269 -10.38 -13.47 15.13
CA TRP A 269 -10.19 -12.52 14.04
C TRP A 269 -11.18 -11.37 14.17
N LEU A 270 -10.67 -10.17 13.92
CA LEU A 270 -11.45 -8.94 13.92
C LEU A 270 -11.53 -8.41 12.50
N SER A 271 -12.36 -7.39 12.32
CA SER A 271 -12.44 -6.62 11.10
C SER A 271 -12.67 -5.15 11.41
N ILE A 272 -12.09 -4.30 10.57
CA ILE A 272 -12.17 -2.85 10.66
C ILE A 272 -13.08 -2.36 9.54
N TYR A 273 -14.03 -1.49 9.87
CA TYR A 273 -14.86 -0.77 8.90
C TYR A 273 -14.10 0.45 8.37
N ASN A 274 -13.80 0.46 7.07
CA ASN A 274 -12.92 1.45 6.45
C ASN A 274 -13.64 2.73 6.00
N GLU A 275 -14.96 2.67 5.80
CA GLU A 275 -15.73 3.80 5.26
C GLU A 275 -15.85 4.95 6.29
N LEU A 276 -15.39 6.13 5.86
CA LEU A 276 -15.34 7.35 6.67
C LEU A 276 -16.45 8.33 6.32
N ASP A 277 -17.01 8.25 5.10
CA ASP A 277 -18.08 9.13 4.65
C ASP A 277 -19.43 8.75 5.30
N ASP A 278 -20.35 9.72 5.35
CA ASP A 278 -21.71 9.45 5.85
C ASP A 278 -22.53 8.73 4.78
N THR A 279 -22.62 7.42 4.91
CA THR A 279 -23.33 6.52 4.00
C THR A 279 -24.85 6.71 4.02
N GLY A 280 -25.40 7.41 5.02
CA GLY A 280 -26.82 7.34 5.33
C GLY A 280 -27.24 5.94 5.84
N PRO A 281 -28.54 5.72 6.08
CA PRO A 281 -29.06 4.48 6.65
C PRO A 281 -29.02 3.31 5.65
N LEU A 282 -27.92 2.56 5.62
CA LEU A 282 -27.80 1.31 4.86
C LEU A 282 -28.56 0.17 5.56
N THR A 283 -29.89 0.19 5.51
CA THR A 283 -30.73 -0.68 6.37
C THR A 283 -30.80 -2.14 5.96
N THR A 284 -30.39 -2.47 4.74
CA THR A 284 -30.45 -3.82 4.16
C THR A 284 -29.18 -4.14 3.37
N ALA A 285 -28.91 -5.41 3.12
CA ALA A 285 -27.81 -5.83 2.25
C ALA A 285 -27.93 -5.28 0.82
N GLY A 286 -29.15 -5.01 0.33
CA GLY A 286 -29.37 -4.32 -0.95
C GLY A 286 -29.03 -2.84 -0.90
N ASP A 287 -29.28 -2.15 0.21
CA ASP A 287 -28.80 -0.76 0.41
C ASP A 287 -27.27 -0.73 0.48
N PHE A 288 -26.67 -1.73 1.13
CA PHE A 288 -25.22 -1.91 1.18
C PHE A 288 -24.62 -2.11 -0.22
N TYR A 289 -25.24 -2.96 -1.05
CA TYR A 289 -24.90 -3.11 -2.47
C TYR A 289 -24.99 -1.77 -3.22
N ASN A 290 -26.12 -1.07 -3.11
CA ASN A 290 -26.31 0.18 -3.85
C ASN A 290 -25.25 1.23 -3.48
N TYR A 291 -24.86 1.32 -2.21
CA TYR A 291 -23.81 2.25 -1.80
C TYR A 291 -22.41 1.81 -2.25
N PHE A 292 -21.93 0.65 -1.81
CA PHE A 292 -20.54 0.24 -2.05
C PHE A 292 -20.27 -0.21 -3.49
N VAL A 293 -21.28 -0.77 -4.18
CA VAL A 293 -21.12 -1.26 -5.57
C VAL A 293 -21.53 -0.21 -6.58
N LEU A 294 -22.51 0.66 -6.30
CA LEU A 294 -23.00 1.66 -7.26
C LEU A 294 -22.74 3.11 -6.86
N GLY A 295 -22.19 3.35 -5.67
CA GLY A 295 -22.04 4.68 -5.09
C GLY A 295 -23.34 5.31 -4.60
N GLN A 296 -24.48 4.65 -4.64
CA GLN A 296 -25.76 5.34 -4.42
C GLN A 296 -26.07 5.51 -2.94
N LEU A 297 -26.19 6.76 -2.49
CA LEU A 297 -26.79 7.07 -1.19
C LEU A 297 -28.28 6.66 -1.16
N PRO A 298 -28.83 6.26 -0.01
CA PRO A 298 -30.25 5.97 0.11
C PRO A 298 -31.09 7.18 -0.32
N ALA A 299 -32.08 6.99 -1.20
CA ALA A 299 -32.87 8.10 -1.75
C ALA A 299 -33.63 8.94 -0.67
N SER A 300 -33.85 8.37 0.51
CA SER A 300 -34.47 9.06 1.66
C SER A 300 -33.47 9.75 2.59
N TYR A 301 -32.17 9.68 2.29
CA TYR A 301 -31.13 10.25 3.12
C TYR A 301 -31.15 11.79 3.03
N ASP A 302 -31.18 12.42 4.19
CA ASP A 302 -31.11 13.87 4.37
C ASP A 302 -29.91 14.13 5.28
N GLU A 303 -28.82 14.65 4.71
CA GLU A 303 -27.56 14.94 5.40
C GLU A 303 -27.71 15.87 6.61
N THR A 304 -28.81 16.63 6.67
CA THR A 304 -29.09 17.55 7.78
C THR A 304 -29.76 16.86 8.98
N ARG A 305 -30.15 15.59 8.84
CA ARG A 305 -30.88 14.84 9.85
C ARG A 305 -30.07 13.67 10.36
N GLN A 306 -29.98 13.57 11.68
CA GLN A 306 -29.48 12.37 12.33
C GLN A 306 -30.40 11.18 12.01
N TRP A 307 -29.85 10.14 11.38
CA TRP A 307 -30.59 8.94 10.98
C TRP A 307 -30.31 7.72 11.87
N TRP A 308 -29.19 7.71 12.59
CA TRP A 308 -28.81 6.61 13.47
C TRP A 308 -29.30 6.85 14.91
N PRO A 309 -29.74 5.80 15.63
CA PRO A 309 -30.00 5.91 17.05
C PRO A 309 -28.69 6.19 17.79
N THR A 310 -28.67 7.19 18.67
CA THR A 310 -27.59 7.40 19.62
C THR A 310 -27.67 6.37 20.73
N ASP A 311 -26.57 5.68 21.01
CA ASP A 311 -26.47 4.80 22.16
C ASP A 311 -26.15 5.64 23.43
N PRO A 312 -27.05 5.69 24.44
CA PRO A 312 -26.78 6.37 25.70
C PRO A 312 -25.60 5.77 26.47
N ALA A 313 -25.27 4.48 26.25
CA ALA A 313 -24.11 3.82 26.84
C ALA A 313 -22.80 4.23 26.14
N ALA A 314 -22.84 4.59 24.85
CA ALA A 314 -21.69 5.20 24.15
C ALA A 314 -21.34 6.59 24.71
N ASN A 315 -22.31 7.27 25.33
CA ASN A 315 -22.16 8.57 26.02
C ASN A 315 -21.83 8.47 27.51
N ALA A 316 -21.63 7.27 28.07
CA ALA A 316 -21.12 7.11 29.43
C ALA A 316 -19.62 7.47 29.46
N THR A 317 -19.34 8.76 29.56
CA THR A 317 -18.07 9.39 29.97
C THR A 317 -16.79 8.65 29.58
N GLU A 318 -16.16 9.15 28.52
CA GLU A 318 -14.70 9.32 28.48
C GLU A 318 -14.23 9.89 29.83
N GLY A 319 -13.56 9.04 30.59
CA GLY A 319 -13.19 9.32 31.97
C GLY A 319 -12.38 8.22 32.61
N GLU A 320 -11.95 7.20 31.86
CA GLU A 320 -10.72 6.52 32.22
C GLU A 320 -9.61 7.24 31.47
N ASN A 321 -8.85 8.05 32.20
CA ASN A 321 -7.43 8.18 31.91
C ASN A 321 -6.88 6.75 31.93
N VAL A 322 -6.98 6.03 30.81
CA VAL A 322 -6.06 4.96 30.51
C VAL A 322 -4.73 5.67 30.50
N THR A 323 -4.05 5.64 31.64
CA THR A 323 -2.62 5.89 31.69
C THR A 323 -2.05 4.88 30.72
N THR A 324 -1.85 5.29 29.47
CA THR A 324 -1.06 4.53 28.52
C THR A 324 0.31 4.47 29.16
N VAL A 325 0.56 3.36 29.86
CA VAL A 325 1.88 3.06 30.38
C VAL A 325 2.71 2.92 29.11
N ARG A 326 3.41 3.98 28.72
CA ARG A 326 4.41 3.96 27.65
C ARG A 326 5.66 3.37 28.29
N PRO A 327 5.86 2.04 28.25
CA PRO A 327 6.90 1.42 29.08
C PRO A 327 8.29 1.86 28.62
N TYR A 328 8.40 2.15 27.32
CA TYR A 328 9.59 2.65 26.65
C TYR A 328 9.82 4.14 26.83
N LYS A 329 8.87 4.89 27.38
CA LYS A 329 9.07 6.32 27.66
C LYS A 329 10.30 6.54 28.53
N ALA A 330 10.46 5.76 29.60
CA ALA A 330 11.63 5.85 30.47
C ALA A 330 12.95 5.46 29.78
N ILE A 331 12.91 4.69 28.68
CA ILE A 331 14.09 4.36 27.87
C ILE A 331 14.40 5.54 26.93
N CYS A 332 13.38 6.07 26.27
CA CYS A 332 13.51 7.21 25.36
C CYS A 332 13.79 8.54 26.07
N ASP A 333 13.44 8.68 27.34
CA ASP A 333 13.73 9.87 28.16
C ASP A 333 15.20 9.91 28.66
N LYS A 334 15.94 8.79 28.61
CA LYS A 334 17.33 8.71 29.12
C LYS A 334 18.40 9.32 28.19
N GLY A 335 18.05 9.69 26.95
CA GLY A 335 18.97 10.27 25.97
C GLY A 335 18.82 11.78 25.82
N ASN A 336 18.73 12.27 24.57
CA ASN A 336 18.47 13.68 24.27
C ASN A 336 17.00 13.89 23.87
N PRO A 337 16.05 13.95 24.82
CA PRO A 337 14.62 14.08 24.52
C PRO A 337 14.22 15.44 23.92
N ALA A 338 15.18 16.36 23.74
CA ALA A 338 14.93 17.67 23.16
C ALA A 338 14.79 17.63 21.63
N ASP A 339 15.29 16.59 20.96
CA ASP A 339 15.24 16.44 19.50
C ASP A 339 14.13 15.47 19.08
N ILE A 340 13.43 15.79 17.99
CA ILE A 340 12.39 14.93 17.41
C ILE A 340 13.02 13.64 16.90
N ASN A 341 12.45 12.47 17.24
CA ASN A 341 13.02 11.16 16.95
C ASN A 341 11.95 10.05 16.90
N TRP A 342 12.35 8.87 16.46
CA TRP A 342 11.48 7.68 16.31
C TRP A 342 11.43 6.76 17.55
N CYS A 343 12.10 7.09 18.65
CA CYS A 343 12.27 6.15 19.77
C CYS A 343 10.92 5.73 20.38
N GLU A 344 10.02 6.68 20.68
CA GLU A 344 8.73 6.32 21.29
C GLU A 344 7.84 5.51 20.32
N THR A 345 7.71 5.95 19.06
CA THR A 345 6.92 5.28 18.02
C THR A 345 7.37 3.84 17.77
N SER A 346 8.68 3.61 17.80
CA SER A 346 9.29 2.31 17.56
C SER A 346 9.49 1.44 18.81
N SER A 347 8.84 1.79 19.93
CA SER A 347 9.00 1.08 21.21
C SER A 347 10.46 0.93 21.65
N GLY A 348 11.24 2.00 21.49
CA GLY A 348 12.64 2.09 21.89
C GLY A 348 13.63 1.43 20.93
N ALA A 349 13.20 1.02 19.74
CA ALA A 349 14.08 0.36 18.77
C ALA A 349 15.02 1.32 18.04
N TYR A 350 14.50 2.47 17.57
CA TYR A 350 15.32 3.54 17.00
C TYR A 350 16.00 4.34 18.11
N PRO A 351 17.28 4.72 17.97
CA PRO A 351 17.95 5.60 18.92
C PRO A 351 17.28 6.97 18.99
N ASN A 352 17.31 7.57 20.18
CA ASN A 352 16.74 8.90 20.46
C ASN A 352 17.75 10.05 20.25
N ASP A 353 18.85 9.80 19.55
CA ASP A 353 19.92 10.76 19.27
C ASP A 353 20.24 10.90 17.77
N PRO A 354 19.24 11.08 16.88
CA PRO A 354 19.52 11.32 15.48
C PRO A 354 20.34 12.61 15.32
N ILE A 355 21.40 12.57 14.51
CA ILE A 355 22.16 13.77 14.13
C ILE A 355 21.42 14.62 13.08
N VAL A 356 20.45 14.00 12.41
CA VAL A 356 19.56 14.62 11.45
C VAL A 356 18.17 14.03 11.66
N ALA A 357 17.18 14.89 11.82
CA ALA A 357 15.77 14.57 11.70
C ALA A 357 15.18 15.52 10.67
N GLN A 358 14.46 14.98 9.69
CA GLN A 358 13.70 15.79 8.76
C GLN A 358 12.70 16.68 9.53
N THR A 359 12.44 17.89 9.04
CA THR A 359 11.38 18.74 9.58
C THR A 359 10.04 18.00 9.57
N ASP A 360 9.22 18.21 10.59
CA ASP A 360 7.90 17.58 10.74
C ASP A 360 7.93 16.04 10.83
N LEU A 361 9.01 15.48 11.43
CA LEU A 361 9.16 14.05 11.66
C LEU A 361 8.07 13.51 12.61
N ALA A 362 7.08 12.81 12.06
CA ALA A 362 6.04 12.11 12.80
C ALA A 362 5.30 11.14 11.86
N VAL A 363 4.62 10.13 12.40
CA VAL A 363 3.76 9.22 11.61
C VAL A 363 2.69 9.99 10.83
N THR A 364 2.14 11.04 11.45
CA THR A 364 1.14 11.93 10.85
C THR A 364 1.75 13.20 10.24
N GLY A 365 3.08 13.31 10.22
CA GLY A 365 3.81 14.47 9.70
C GLY A 365 4.40 14.20 8.31
N GLY A 366 4.96 15.23 7.69
CA GLY A 366 5.62 15.11 6.38
C GLY A 366 7.01 14.48 6.43
N GLY A 367 7.68 14.58 7.59
CA GLY A 367 9.07 14.14 7.76
C GLY A 367 9.21 12.63 7.97
N VAL A 368 10.15 12.00 7.26
CA VAL A 368 10.45 10.55 7.39
C VAL A 368 11.93 10.23 7.58
N VAL A 369 12.83 11.09 7.10
CA VAL A 369 14.28 10.81 7.07
C VAL A 369 14.94 11.08 8.42
N THR A 370 15.77 10.12 8.86
CA THR A 370 16.67 10.31 10.01
C THR A 370 18.09 9.86 9.70
N GLY A 371 19.06 10.50 10.35
CA GLY A 371 20.49 10.20 10.20
C GLY A 371 21.18 9.95 11.53
N TYR A 372 22.08 8.97 11.58
CA TYR A 372 22.79 8.55 12.80
C TYR A 372 24.28 8.34 12.52
N LEU A 373 25.13 8.46 13.55
CA LEU A 373 26.57 8.18 13.46
C LEU A 373 26.99 7.13 14.50
N LEU A 374 27.38 5.95 14.03
CA LEU A 374 27.94 4.86 14.82
C LEU A 374 29.45 5.05 14.92
N LYS A 375 29.88 5.83 15.92
CA LYS A 375 31.28 6.27 16.06
C LYS A 375 32.26 5.15 16.38
N ASP A 376 31.82 4.11 17.06
CA ASP A 376 32.63 2.96 17.44
C ASP A 376 33.04 2.10 16.23
N ILE A 377 32.24 2.12 15.15
CA ILE A 377 32.54 1.45 13.86
C ILE A 377 32.73 2.43 12.69
N SER A 378 32.85 3.73 12.95
CA SER A 378 33.05 4.78 11.94
C SER A 378 32.06 4.68 10.76
N THR A 379 30.79 4.46 11.07
CA THR A 379 29.73 4.22 10.09
C THR A 379 28.56 5.20 10.29
N GLY A 380 28.15 5.87 9.22
CA GLY A 380 26.94 6.68 9.19
C GLY A 380 25.74 5.83 8.77
N VAL A 381 24.56 6.14 9.28
CA VAL A 381 23.30 5.50 8.87
C VAL A 381 22.32 6.55 8.41
N LEU A 382 21.80 6.40 7.19
CA LEU A 382 20.73 7.21 6.63
C LEU A 382 19.48 6.33 6.50
N SER A 383 18.47 6.56 7.35
CA SER A 383 17.20 5.83 7.32
C SER A 383 16.20 6.58 6.46
N ILE A 384 15.74 5.93 5.39
CA ILE A 384 14.75 6.44 4.45
C ILE A 384 13.63 5.39 4.36
N PRO A 385 12.64 5.42 5.27
CA PRO A 385 11.56 4.44 5.27
C PRO A 385 10.54 4.69 4.16
N SER A 386 10.57 5.84 3.48
CA SER A 386 9.74 6.12 2.30
C SER A 386 10.34 7.22 1.43
N PHE A 387 10.08 7.17 0.12
CA PHE A 387 10.26 8.29 -0.81
C PHE A 387 8.94 9.04 -1.09
N TYR A 388 7.83 8.70 -0.42
CA TYR A 388 6.55 9.41 -0.55
C TYR A 388 6.64 10.76 0.16
N GLN A 389 6.96 11.80 -0.60
CA GLN A 389 7.18 13.17 -0.13
C GLN A 389 6.64 14.15 -1.18
N TYR A 390 5.97 15.20 -0.72
CA TYR A 390 5.33 16.18 -1.59
C TYR A 390 5.52 17.61 -1.05
N ASP A 391 5.17 18.60 -1.87
CA ASP A 391 5.22 20.03 -1.50
C ASP A 391 6.52 20.46 -0.81
N SER A 392 6.43 21.01 0.41
CA SER A 392 7.56 21.45 1.22
C SER A 392 8.38 20.30 1.80
N ASP A 393 7.80 19.11 1.93
CA ASP A 393 8.46 17.96 2.52
C ASP A 393 9.55 17.42 1.59
N ILE A 394 9.41 17.61 0.27
CA ILE A 394 10.48 17.37 -0.70
C ILE A 394 11.73 18.19 -0.34
N GLU A 395 11.59 19.48 0.00
CA GLU A 395 12.72 20.32 0.40
C GLU A 395 13.33 19.81 1.71
N GLY A 396 12.49 19.50 2.70
CA GLY A 396 12.92 18.95 3.99
C GLY A 396 13.71 17.66 3.82
N PHE A 397 13.25 16.76 2.94
CA PHE A 397 13.94 15.51 2.60
C PHE A 397 15.31 15.79 1.97
N ILE A 398 15.38 16.66 0.96
CA ILE A 398 16.63 17.01 0.27
C ILE A 398 17.66 17.53 1.27
N LEU A 399 17.23 18.45 2.14
CA LEU A 399 18.09 19.05 3.16
C LEU A 399 18.53 18.03 4.21
N ALA A 400 17.65 17.10 4.62
CA ALA A 400 18.01 16.04 5.55
C ALA A 400 19.12 15.14 4.99
N VAL A 401 19.01 14.69 3.73
CA VAL A 401 20.05 13.89 3.07
C VAL A 401 21.36 14.69 2.95
N HIS A 402 21.28 15.96 2.52
CA HIS A 402 22.45 16.83 2.39
C HIS A 402 23.16 17.06 3.73
N TYR A 403 22.39 17.33 4.80
CA TYR A 403 22.92 17.51 6.15
C TYR A 403 23.54 16.23 6.70
N PHE A 404 22.96 15.06 6.41
CA PHE A 404 23.56 13.79 6.79
C PHE A 404 24.94 13.63 6.13
N ILE A 405 25.03 13.81 4.81
CA ILE A 405 26.29 13.71 4.05
C ILE A 405 27.32 14.70 4.60
N SER A 406 26.94 15.96 4.80
CA SER A 406 27.82 17.01 5.32
C SER A 406 28.34 16.70 6.74
N ASN A 407 27.45 16.31 7.66
CA ASN A 407 27.84 15.97 9.04
C ASN A 407 28.74 14.72 9.10
N ALA A 408 28.40 13.68 8.34
CA ALA A 408 29.20 12.46 8.27
C ALA A 408 30.60 12.75 7.68
N THR A 409 30.67 13.58 6.64
CA THR A 409 31.94 14.02 6.04
C THR A 409 32.79 14.81 7.03
N GLN A 410 32.20 15.78 7.74
CA GLN A 410 32.91 16.58 8.75
C GLN A 410 33.46 15.73 9.90
N GLN A 411 32.80 14.62 10.22
CA GLN A 411 33.25 13.66 11.25
C GLN A 411 34.17 12.56 10.70
N ASN A 412 34.60 12.64 9.44
CA ASN A 412 35.46 11.64 8.77
C ASN A 412 34.91 10.21 8.86
N ILE A 413 33.58 10.07 8.74
CA ILE A 413 32.91 8.77 8.71
C ILE A 413 33.36 8.01 7.47
N SER A 414 33.77 6.75 7.65
CA SER A 414 34.40 5.97 6.59
C SER A 414 33.43 5.12 5.76
N ARG A 415 32.26 4.78 6.32
CA ARG A 415 31.29 3.87 5.71
C ARG A 415 29.87 4.39 5.90
N VAL A 416 28.96 4.02 5.02
CA VAL A 416 27.55 4.42 5.10
C VAL A 416 26.62 3.21 4.93
N ILE A 417 25.61 3.12 5.79
CA ILE A 417 24.43 2.28 5.59
C ILE A 417 23.30 3.19 5.14
N ILE A 418 22.65 2.86 4.04
CA ILE A 418 21.36 3.44 3.66
C ILE A 418 20.30 2.40 3.98
N ASP A 419 19.49 2.68 4.98
CA ASP A 419 18.44 1.79 5.47
C ASP A 419 17.12 2.13 4.79
N LEU A 420 16.60 1.16 4.04
CA LEU A 420 15.39 1.22 3.21
C LEU A 420 14.37 0.15 3.63
N GLN A 421 14.44 -0.34 4.87
CA GLN A 421 13.41 -1.23 5.39
C GLN A 421 12.02 -0.60 5.20
N THR A 422 11.04 -1.43 4.81
CA THR A 422 9.63 -1.07 4.54
C THR A 422 9.38 0.02 3.49
N ASN A 423 10.38 0.44 2.70
CA ASN A 423 10.22 1.55 1.76
C ASN A 423 9.47 1.15 0.48
N ASP A 424 8.18 1.45 0.44
CA ASP A 424 7.24 1.17 -0.65
C ASP A 424 7.39 2.08 -1.88
N GLY A 425 8.26 3.10 -1.80
CA GLY A 425 8.58 4.00 -2.91
C GLY A 425 8.06 5.41 -2.70
N GLY A 426 7.49 6.01 -3.75
CA GLY A 426 7.03 7.40 -3.74
C GLY A 426 7.56 8.24 -4.90
N ALA A 427 8.05 9.44 -4.61
CA ALA A 427 8.49 10.39 -5.64
C ALA A 427 9.74 9.89 -6.37
N VAL A 428 9.61 9.51 -7.64
CA VAL A 428 10.73 9.11 -8.52
C VAL A 428 11.83 10.17 -8.56
N PHE A 429 11.45 11.45 -8.50
CA PHE A 429 12.37 12.58 -8.33
C PHE A 429 13.38 12.35 -7.20
N LEU A 430 12.94 11.90 -6.02
CA LEU A 430 13.80 11.73 -4.87
C LEU A 430 14.79 10.57 -5.02
N ALA A 431 14.48 9.56 -5.83
CA ALA A 431 15.43 8.51 -6.18
C ALA A 431 16.61 9.07 -7.00
N TYR A 432 16.34 9.90 -8.02
CA TYR A 432 17.39 10.60 -8.79
C TYR A 432 18.16 11.59 -7.92
N GLN A 433 17.44 12.43 -7.17
CA GLN A 433 18.01 13.42 -6.26
C GLN A 433 18.96 12.80 -5.24
N THR A 434 18.54 11.73 -4.57
CA THR A 434 19.36 11.05 -3.55
C THR A 434 20.56 10.38 -4.20
N PHE A 435 20.38 9.70 -5.34
CA PHE A 435 21.50 9.09 -6.06
C PHE A 435 22.57 10.10 -6.44
N LYS A 436 22.18 11.26 -7.01
CA LYS A 436 23.12 12.31 -7.43
C LYS A 436 23.81 13.02 -6.26
N GLN A 437 23.20 13.05 -5.07
CA GLN A 437 23.90 13.54 -3.87
C GLN A 437 25.05 12.62 -3.43
N PHE A 438 24.96 11.31 -3.66
CA PHE A 438 26.06 10.36 -3.39
C PHE A 438 27.02 10.20 -4.57
N PHE A 439 26.52 10.27 -5.81
CA PHE A 439 27.24 9.92 -7.04
C PHE A 439 27.05 10.99 -8.15
N TYR A 440 27.39 12.25 -7.87
CA TYR A 440 27.13 13.38 -8.77
C TYR A 440 27.59 13.17 -10.23
N GLY A 441 28.80 12.63 -10.42
CA GLY A 441 29.39 12.44 -11.74
C GLY A 441 28.84 11.27 -12.56
N THR A 442 27.84 10.54 -12.05
CA THR A 442 27.25 9.39 -12.73
C THR A 442 25.78 9.64 -13.03
N ASP A 443 25.34 9.25 -14.22
CA ASP A 443 23.92 9.21 -14.57
C ASP A 443 23.44 7.76 -14.63
N PRO A 444 22.33 7.42 -13.96
CA PRO A 444 21.79 6.07 -14.05
C PRO A 444 21.16 5.84 -15.43
N TYR A 445 21.13 4.56 -15.86
CA TYR A 445 20.50 4.19 -17.12
C TYR A 445 18.99 4.49 -17.10
N ALA A 446 18.29 4.02 -16.06
CA ALA A 446 16.91 4.38 -15.75
C ALA A 446 15.91 4.31 -16.93
N ALA A 447 16.11 3.33 -17.83
CA ALA A 447 15.24 3.20 -18.98
C ALA A 447 14.00 2.37 -18.65
N SER A 448 12.90 2.71 -19.32
CA SER A 448 11.63 2.01 -19.18
C SER A 448 10.92 1.88 -20.52
N ARG A 449 9.94 0.98 -20.62
CA ARG A 449 9.16 0.76 -21.85
C ARG A 449 7.71 0.42 -21.52
N ILE A 450 6.82 0.60 -22.50
CA ILE A 450 5.41 0.21 -22.39
C ILE A 450 5.10 -1.01 -23.25
N ARG A 451 4.01 -1.70 -22.92
CA ARG A 451 3.35 -2.62 -23.84
C ARG A 451 2.73 -1.86 -25.02
N SER A 452 2.89 -2.38 -26.24
CA SER A 452 2.36 -1.79 -27.46
C SER A 452 1.08 -2.50 -27.91
N HIS A 453 -0.03 -1.75 -28.00
CA HIS A 453 -1.31 -2.25 -28.51
C HIS A 453 -2.11 -1.11 -29.17
N GLY A 454 -3.27 -1.44 -29.77
CA GLY A 454 -4.04 -0.49 -30.58
C GLY A 454 -4.45 0.80 -29.86
N LEU A 455 -4.91 0.71 -28.61
CA LEU A 455 -5.36 1.88 -27.84
C LEU A 455 -4.19 2.79 -27.44
N ALA A 456 -3.09 2.22 -26.94
CA ALA A 456 -1.86 2.96 -26.67
C ALA A 456 -1.33 3.66 -27.93
N ASN A 457 -1.45 3.03 -29.11
CA ASN A 457 -1.03 3.65 -30.36
C ASN A 457 -1.90 4.83 -30.77
N ILE A 458 -3.22 4.78 -30.53
CA ILE A 458 -4.11 5.90 -30.81
C ILE A 458 -3.78 7.08 -29.91
N LEU A 459 -3.64 6.85 -28.60
CA LEU A 459 -3.30 7.89 -27.63
C LEU A 459 -1.95 8.52 -27.95
N GLY A 460 -0.90 7.69 -28.03
CA GLY A 460 0.46 8.16 -28.24
C GLY A 460 0.69 8.90 -29.56
N ASP A 461 0.12 8.42 -30.68
CA ASP A 461 0.20 9.11 -31.97
C ASP A 461 -0.53 10.46 -31.94
N THR A 462 -1.69 10.51 -31.29
CA THR A 462 -2.51 11.72 -31.19
C THR A 462 -1.84 12.77 -30.31
N TYR A 463 -1.45 12.41 -29.08
CA TYR A 463 -0.81 13.32 -28.13
C TYR A 463 0.53 13.83 -28.62
N SER A 464 1.39 12.94 -29.13
CA SER A 464 2.74 13.33 -29.55
C SER A 464 2.72 14.29 -30.75
N LYS A 465 1.73 14.17 -31.66
CA LYS A 465 1.55 15.12 -32.76
C LYS A 465 0.99 16.44 -32.26
N TRP A 466 -0.10 16.38 -31.50
CA TRP A 466 -0.77 17.55 -30.95
C TRP A 466 0.16 18.41 -30.10
N TRP A 467 0.93 17.80 -29.19
CA TRP A 467 1.85 18.54 -28.33
C TRP A 467 2.90 19.31 -29.12
N LYS A 468 3.38 18.73 -30.22
CA LYS A 468 4.34 19.37 -31.12
C LYS A 468 3.72 20.54 -31.89
N GLU A 469 2.44 20.49 -32.22
CA GLU A 469 1.72 21.60 -32.87
C GLU A 469 1.54 22.79 -31.92
N LEU A 470 1.55 22.59 -30.59
CA LEU A 470 1.51 23.69 -29.62
C LEU A 470 2.75 24.60 -29.70
N GLU A 471 3.88 24.10 -30.21
CA GLU A 471 5.11 24.88 -30.41
C GLU A 471 4.94 25.98 -31.46
N ASP A 472 3.95 25.88 -32.35
CA ASP A 472 3.72 26.85 -33.43
C ASP A 472 3.26 28.22 -32.89
N ASP A 473 2.64 28.26 -31.70
CA ASP A 473 2.26 29.49 -30.99
C ASP A 473 2.34 29.31 -29.46
N LEU A 474 3.55 29.47 -28.91
CA LEU A 474 3.77 29.39 -27.47
C LEU A 474 3.23 30.61 -26.70
N GLU A 475 2.89 31.72 -27.36
CA GLU A 475 2.25 32.85 -26.67
C GLU A 475 0.82 32.48 -26.24
N GLU A 476 0.08 31.78 -27.11
CA GLU A 476 -1.24 31.26 -26.80
C GLU A 476 -1.18 29.93 -26.03
N ASN A 477 -0.32 29.00 -26.44
CA ASN A 477 -0.34 27.62 -25.97
C ASN A 477 0.71 27.29 -24.90
N GLY A 478 1.57 28.23 -24.52
CA GLY A 478 2.73 27.96 -23.65
C GLY A 478 2.36 27.31 -22.32
N SER A 479 1.21 27.66 -21.73
CA SER A 479 0.73 27.03 -20.50
C SER A 479 0.41 25.54 -20.70
N LEU A 480 -0.26 25.20 -21.81
CA LEU A 480 -0.67 23.84 -22.10
C LEU A 480 0.53 22.99 -22.54
N TYR A 481 1.42 23.57 -23.34
CA TYR A 481 2.71 22.98 -23.73
C TYR A 481 3.54 22.60 -22.50
N ASN A 482 3.73 23.53 -21.57
CA ASN A 482 4.49 23.28 -20.33
C ASN A 482 3.80 22.25 -19.44
N TYR A 483 2.49 22.36 -19.24
CA TYR A 483 1.75 21.44 -18.39
C TYR A 483 1.82 19.99 -18.90
N THR A 484 1.68 19.79 -20.21
CA THR A 484 1.60 18.46 -20.83
C THR A 484 2.94 17.86 -21.28
N ALA A 485 4.06 18.56 -21.04
CA ALA A 485 5.39 18.16 -21.50
C ALA A 485 5.86 16.78 -20.99
N SER A 486 5.38 16.36 -19.82
CA SER A 486 5.71 15.08 -19.20
C SER A 486 4.56 14.07 -19.21
N GLU A 487 3.50 14.31 -20.00
CA GLU A 487 2.40 13.35 -20.14
C GLU A 487 2.91 12.02 -20.74
N GLU A 488 2.31 10.92 -20.31
CA GLU A 488 2.79 9.57 -20.65
C GLU A 488 2.71 9.31 -22.18
N TRP A 489 1.73 9.91 -22.85
CA TRP A 489 1.49 9.77 -24.30
C TRP A 489 2.27 10.78 -25.17
N VAL A 490 3.04 11.70 -24.56
CA VAL A 490 3.93 12.63 -25.25
C VAL A 490 5.35 12.06 -25.27
N VAL A 491 5.70 11.36 -26.35
CA VAL A 491 7.02 10.69 -26.45
C VAL A 491 8.11 11.57 -27.05
N VAL A 492 7.73 12.61 -27.79
CA VAL A 492 8.67 13.51 -28.47
C VAL A 492 9.51 14.35 -27.51
N ASN A 493 9.08 14.45 -26.24
CA ASN A 493 9.86 15.01 -25.13
C ASN A 493 10.44 13.94 -24.20
N ARG A 494 10.73 12.75 -24.74
CA ARG A 494 11.44 11.66 -24.04
C ARG A 494 12.70 11.29 -24.79
N ILE A 495 13.68 10.78 -24.06
CA ILE A 495 14.95 10.34 -24.63
C ILE A 495 14.85 8.88 -25.07
N ASN A 496 15.23 8.61 -26.32
CA ASN A 496 15.42 7.26 -26.80
C ASN A 496 16.70 6.69 -26.20
N ALA A 497 16.57 5.64 -25.37
CA ALA A 497 17.69 5.09 -24.62
C ALA A 497 18.78 4.46 -25.51
N ALA A 498 18.46 4.12 -26.76
CA ALA A 498 19.42 3.55 -27.72
C ALA A 498 20.23 4.63 -28.44
N THR A 499 19.67 5.81 -28.69
CA THR A 499 20.33 6.88 -29.45
C THR A 499 20.85 8.02 -28.57
N GLY A 500 20.29 8.19 -27.37
CA GLY A 500 20.58 9.30 -26.46
C GLY A 500 19.93 10.63 -26.84
N GLY A 501 19.14 10.68 -27.91
CA GLY A 501 18.39 11.88 -28.33
C GLY A 501 16.87 11.69 -28.20
N ASN A 502 16.11 12.76 -28.42
CA ASN A 502 14.65 12.70 -28.35
C ASN A 502 14.05 11.78 -29.42
N PHE A 503 12.90 11.16 -29.11
CA PHE A 503 12.12 10.49 -30.14
C PHE A 503 11.56 11.48 -31.16
N SER A 504 11.53 11.06 -32.43
CA SER A 504 11.01 11.92 -33.51
C SER A 504 9.49 11.90 -33.64
N SER A 505 8.85 10.80 -33.23
CA SER A 505 7.40 10.56 -33.29
C SER A 505 7.01 9.33 -32.48
N TRP A 506 5.71 9.10 -32.25
CA TRP A 506 5.23 7.84 -31.68
C TRP A 506 5.67 6.62 -32.49
N ALA A 507 5.71 6.74 -33.83
CA ALA A 507 6.16 5.69 -34.74
C ALA A 507 7.64 5.31 -34.59
N ASP A 508 8.44 6.18 -33.97
CA ASP A 508 9.81 5.87 -33.61
C ASP A 508 9.88 4.98 -32.35
N TYR A 509 8.89 5.13 -31.47
CA TYR A 509 8.81 4.50 -30.16
C TYR A 509 8.08 3.15 -30.17
N TYR A 510 6.94 3.02 -30.85
CA TYR A 510 6.07 1.83 -30.68
C TYR A 510 6.57 0.56 -31.40
N SER A 511 6.21 -0.62 -30.87
CA SER A 511 6.45 -1.96 -31.47
C SER A 511 7.88 -2.21 -31.96
N ARG A 512 8.87 -1.83 -31.14
CA ARG A 512 10.30 -2.03 -31.44
C ARG A 512 10.86 -3.34 -30.89
N VAL A 513 10.22 -3.90 -29.89
CA VAL A 513 10.63 -5.16 -29.26
C VAL A 513 9.48 -6.14 -29.34
N SER A 514 9.75 -7.36 -29.82
CA SER A 514 8.82 -8.47 -29.74
C SER A 514 9.38 -9.49 -28.78
N ASP A 515 8.61 -9.84 -27.76
CA ASP A 515 9.04 -10.77 -26.71
C ASP A 515 7.81 -11.47 -26.12
N HIS A 516 7.96 -12.74 -25.73
CA HIS A 516 6.89 -13.57 -25.15
C HIS A 516 5.54 -13.53 -25.90
N GLY A 517 5.59 -13.37 -27.24
CA GLY A 517 4.40 -13.31 -28.09
C GLY A 517 3.65 -11.97 -28.08
N ASP A 518 4.23 -10.92 -27.48
CA ASP A 518 3.68 -9.57 -27.41
C ASP A 518 4.63 -8.54 -28.05
N LEU A 519 4.18 -7.29 -28.11
CA LEU A 519 4.91 -6.16 -28.65
C LEU A 519 5.12 -5.09 -27.58
N PHE A 520 6.32 -4.53 -27.55
CA PHE A 520 6.74 -3.48 -26.61
C PHE A 520 7.38 -2.33 -27.36
N SER A 521 7.34 -1.15 -26.74
CA SER A 521 8.01 0.04 -27.27
C SER A 521 9.54 -0.09 -27.21
N ALA A 522 10.23 0.87 -27.83
CA ALA A 522 11.63 1.16 -27.51
C ALA A 522 11.76 1.54 -26.02
N ALA A 523 12.96 1.38 -25.49
CA ALA A 523 13.29 1.88 -24.17
C ALA A 523 13.42 3.41 -24.20
N GLN A 524 12.70 4.09 -23.30
CA GLN A 524 12.74 5.53 -23.10
C GLN A 524 13.40 5.90 -21.77
N ARG A 525 13.94 7.11 -21.68
CA ARG A 525 14.40 7.77 -20.45
C ARG A 525 13.72 9.13 -20.34
N TYR A 526 13.60 9.62 -19.11
CA TYR A 526 13.21 11.01 -18.86
C TYR A 526 14.18 11.99 -19.49
N ASN A 527 13.66 13.10 -20.02
CA ASN A 527 14.46 14.15 -20.63
C ASN A 527 14.91 15.16 -19.56
N LEU A 528 15.76 14.73 -18.64
CA LEU A 528 16.26 15.55 -17.52
C LEU A 528 17.24 16.66 -17.95
N SER A 529 17.44 16.83 -19.26
CA SER A 529 18.16 17.98 -19.83
C SER A 529 17.21 19.10 -20.27
N ASP A 530 15.90 18.89 -20.19
CA ASP A 530 14.86 19.83 -20.59
C ASP A 530 14.09 20.30 -19.35
N GLU A 531 14.22 21.59 -19.03
CA GLU A 531 13.60 22.15 -17.82
C GLU A 531 12.06 22.16 -17.91
N VAL A 532 11.49 22.23 -19.12
CA VAL A 532 10.03 22.15 -19.30
C VAL A 532 9.54 20.75 -18.93
N PHE A 533 10.30 19.73 -19.34
CA PHE A 533 10.04 18.35 -18.93
C PHE A 533 10.14 18.20 -17.41
N ASP A 534 11.23 18.64 -16.79
CA ASP A 534 11.48 18.47 -15.35
C ASP A 534 10.41 19.14 -14.49
N VAL A 535 10.06 20.38 -14.83
CA VAL A 535 9.03 21.16 -14.14
C VAL A 535 7.67 20.47 -14.23
N SER A 536 7.31 19.94 -15.40
CA SER A 536 6.08 19.18 -15.63
C SER A 536 6.09 17.85 -14.85
N ALA A 537 7.19 17.09 -14.92
CA ALA A 537 7.28 15.75 -14.35
C ALA A 537 7.34 15.76 -12.82
N PHE A 538 7.96 16.78 -12.22
CA PHE A 538 8.30 16.79 -10.80
C PHE A 538 7.78 18.03 -10.07
N SER A 539 6.71 18.67 -10.55
CA SER A 539 6.04 19.77 -9.84
C SER A 539 6.97 20.95 -9.50
N ASN A 540 7.69 21.43 -10.53
CA ASN A 540 8.72 22.49 -10.46
C ASN A 540 10.02 22.11 -9.73
N TRP A 541 10.28 20.82 -9.52
CA TRP A 541 11.56 20.36 -8.99
C TRP A 541 12.47 19.88 -10.13
N VAL A 542 13.75 20.24 -10.08
CA VAL A 542 14.77 19.76 -11.01
C VAL A 542 15.76 18.91 -10.20
N PRO A 543 15.98 17.63 -10.55
CA PRO A 543 16.86 16.78 -9.74
C PRO A 543 18.29 17.31 -9.76
N TYR A 544 19.02 17.09 -8.66
CA TYR A 544 20.36 17.62 -8.45
C TYR A 544 21.33 17.12 -9.52
N GLY A 545 22.12 18.03 -10.10
CA GLY A 545 23.03 17.71 -11.20
C GLY A 545 22.36 17.53 -12.57
N TYR A 546 21.11 17.97 -12.72
CA TYR A 546 20.37 18.07 -13.99
C TYR A 546 19.91 19.52 -14.25
N GLY A 547 19.35 19.80 -15.44
CA GLY A 547 18.85 21.13 -15.84
C GLY A 547 19.88 22.09 -16.48
N ILE A 548 19.46 23.33 -16.74
CA ILE A 548 20.25 24.34 -17.51
C ILE A 548 21.32 25.04 -16.63
N GLY A 549 21.21 24.93 -15.31
CA GLY A 549 22.09 25.58 -14.32
C GLY A 549 23.04 24.63 -13.57
N ILE A 550 23.46 23.52 -14.20
CA ILE A 550 24.40 22.56 -13.60
C ILE A 550 25.67 23.30 -13.17
N ASP A 551 26.05 23.19 -11.89
CA ASP A 551 27.35 23.66 -11.42
C ASP A 551 28.46 22.89 -12.17
N ASP A 552 29.32 23.63 -12.87
CA ASP A 552 30.46 23.08 -13.61
C ASP A 552 31.43 22.32 -12.68
N ASP A 553 31.44 22.65 -11.38
CA ASP A 553 32.26 22.02 -10.36
C ASP A 553 31.51 20.87 -9.68
N ALA A 554 31.79 19.64 -10.14
CA ALA A 554 31.25 18.44 -9.52
C ALA A 554 31.62 18.35 -8.03
N ALA A 555 30.60 18.16 -7.18
CA ALA A 555 30.83 17.85 -5.77
C ALA A 555 31.70 16.58 -5.65
N PRO A 556 32.76 16.59 -4.82
CA PRO A 556 33.61 15.42 -4.68
C PRO A 556 32.82 14.27 -4.08
N GLN A 557 32.88 13.11 -4.73
CA GLN A 557 32.32 11.88 -4.19
C GLN A 557 33.07 11.51 -2.90
N ILE A 558 32.34 11.40 -1.79
CA ILE A 558 32.92 11.21 -0.45
C ILE A 558 33.28 9.74 -0.18
N TRP A 559 32.40 8.81 -0.55
CA TRP A 559 32.57 7.38 -0.33
C TRP A 559 32.65 6.63 -1.66
N ALA A 560 33.51 5.62 -1.73
CA ALA A 560 33.49 4.69 -2.84
C ALA A 560 32.25 3.77 -2.75
N PRO A 561 31.72 3.21 -3.85
CA PRO A 561 30.56 2.33 -3.81
C PRO A 561 30.70 1.15 -2.83
N GLU A 562 31.92 0.63 -2.66
CA GLU A 562 32.22 -0.46 -1.73
C GLU A 562 32.15 -0.09 -0.23
N ASP A 563 32.17 1.21 0.09
CA ASP A 563 32.04 1.75 1.44
C ASP A 563 30.58 2.10 1.78
N ILE A 564 29.65 1.87 0.85
CA ILE A 564 28.21 2.05 1.03
C ILE A 564 27.52 0.67 0.97
N VAL A 565 26.52 0.48 1.82
CA VAL A 565 25.63 -0.68 1.75
C VAL A 565 24.17 -0.26 1.90
N ILE A 566 23.31 -0.89 1.11
CA ILE A 566 21.86 -0.80 1.27
C ILE A 566 21.40 -1.89 2.24
N LEU A 567 20.69 -1.50 3.30
CA LEU A 567 19.95 -2.43 4.15
C LEU A 567 18.46 -2.38 3.75
N THR A 568 17.85 -3.54 3.60
CA THR A 568 16.43 -3.67 3.26
C THR A 568 15.87 -4.96 3.85
N ASP A 569 14.55 -5.10 3.86
CA ASP A 569 13.81 -6.30 4.25
C ASP A 569 13.12 -6.96 3.04
N GLY A 570 13.50 -6.56 1.82
CA GLY A 570 12.92 -7.05 0.57
C GLY A 570 11.60 -6.37 0.19
N LEU A 571 11.03 -5.53 1.06
CA LEU A 571 9.76 -4.85 0.80
C LEU A 571 9.92 -3.60 -0.08
N CYS A 572 11.16 -3.23 -0.40
CA CYS A 572 11.49 -2.11 -1.28
C CYS A 572 10.72 -2.18 -2.63
N ALA A 573 9.98 -1.13 -2.97
CA ALA A 573 9.13 -1.06 -4.15
C ALA A 573 9.20 0.30 -4.88
N SER A 574 8.73 0.36 -6.12
CA SER A 574 8.59 1.57 -6.93
C SER A 574 9.86 2.46 -6.95
N ALA A 575 9.79 3.71 -6.49
CA ALA A 575 10.94 4.61 -6.44
C ALA A 575 12.11 4.06 -5.59
N CYS A 576 11.84 3.27 -4.55
CA CYS A 576 12.88 2.57 -3.80
C CYS A 576 13.58 1.54 -4.68
N ALA A 577 12.82 0.72 -5.42
CA ALA A 577 13.37 -0.26 -6.34
C ALA A 577 14.28 0.40 -7.40
N LEU A 578 13.84 1.55 -7.93
CA LEU A 578 14.61 2.36 -8.86
C LEU A 578 15.91 2.90 -8.24
N PHE A 579 15.85 3.43 -7.01
CA PHE A 579 17.04 3.90 -6.30
C PHE A 579 18.04 2.76 -6.05
N VAL A 580 17.56 1.58 -5.63
CA VAL A 580 18.42 0.40 -5.42
C VAL A 580 19.05 -0.06 -6.73
N GLU A 581 18.34 -0.01 -7.86
CA GLU A 581 18.92 -0.26 -9.19
C GLU A 581 20.04 0.73 -9.51
N PHE A 582 19.85 2.03 -9.22
CA PHE A 582 20.86 3.06 -9.49
C PHE A 582 22.15 2.82 -8.71
N VAL A 583 22.05 2.67 -7.39
CA VAL A 583 23.23 2.44 -6.54
C VAL A 583 23.89 1.08 -6.82
N SER A 584 23.11 0.06 -7.16
CA SER A 584 23.66 -1.25 -7.54
C SER A 584 24.43 -1.18 -8.85
N SER A 585 23.97 -0.35 -9.81
CA SER A 585 24.65 -0.17 -11.10
C SER A 585 26.06 0.43 -10.98
N VAL A 586 26.33 1.17 -9.91
CA VAL A 586 27.66 1.71 -9.58
C VAL A 586 28.45 0.82 -8.61
N GLY A 587 27.88 -0.31 -8.19
CA GLY A 587 28.58 -1.34 -7.41
C GLY A 587 28.28 -1.38 -5.92
N VAL A 588 27.32 -0.59 -5.43
CA VAL A 588 26.89 -0.62 -4.01
C VAL A 588 26.29 -2.00 -3.69
N ARG A 589 26.62 -2.52 -2.50
CA ARG A 589 26.14 -3.82 -2.04
C ARG A 589 24.78 -3.73 -1.37
N THR A 590 24.05 -4.85 -1.37
CA THR A 590 22.75 -4.97 -0.71
C THR A 590 22.80 -6.06 0.38
N VAL A 591 22.24 -5.76 1.55
CA VAL A 591 21.99 -6.70 2.64
C VAL A 591 20.50 -6.76 2.89
N THR A 592 19.93 -7.97 2.92
CA THR A 592 18.55 -8.18 3.38
C THR A 592 18.47 -8.74 4.78
N VAL A 593 17.45 -8.32 5.53
CA VAL A 593 17.13 -8.88 6.84
C VAL A 593 15.80 -9.65 6.82
N GLY A 594 15.76 -10.80 7.51
CA GLY A 594 14.54 -11.59 7.72
C GLY A 594 14.33 -12.70 6.69
N GLY A 595 13.08 -12.85 6.26
CA GLY A 595 12.55 -13.88 5.37
C GLY A 595 12.20 -15.19 6.08
N ARG A 596 11.52 -16.09 5.36
CA ARG A 596 11.13 -17.44 5.82
C ARG A 596 12.21 -18.20 6.59
N PRO A 597 11.85 -19.10 7.53
CA PRO A 597 12.77 -19.85 8.38
C PRO A 597 13.55 -20.96 7.65
N THR A 598 14.22 -20.58 6.57
CA THR A 598 15.03 -21.41 5.70
C THR A 598 16.35 -20.70 5.38
N THR A 599 17.39 -21.48 5.13
CA THR A 599 18.67 -20.99 4.61
C THR A 599 18.56 -20.62 3.13
N GLY A 600 19.53 -19.89 2.60
CA GLY A 600 19.56 -19.48 1.20
C GLY A 600 19.35 -17.98 0.97
N PRO A 601 19.40 -17.53 -0.29
CA PRO A 601 19.33 -16.12 -0.65
C PRO A 601 17.91 -15.56 -0.54
N MET A 602 17.82 -14.24 -0.56
CA MET A 602 16.60 -13.43 -0.62
C MET A 602 16.91 -12.21 -1.49
N GLN A 603 15.98 -11.73 -2.31
CA GLN A 603 16.21 -10.53 -3.11
C GLN A 603 16.20 -9.28 -2.25
N GLY A 604 17.04 -8.31 -2.62
CA GLY A 604 17.05 -6.99 -1.98
C GLY A 604 15.77 -6.19 -2.22
N VAL A 605 15.09 -6.45 -3.34
CA VAL A 605 13.94 -5.67 -3.78
C VAL A 605 12.92 -6.66 -4.32
N ALA A 606 11.82 -6.88 -3.62
CA ALA A 606 10.77 -7.77 -4.09
C ALA A 606 9.40 -7.09 -4.18
N GLY A 607 9.26 -5.80 -3.88
CA GLY A 607 8.08 -5.05 -4.29
C GLY A 607 8.05 -4.78 -5.80
N SER A 608 7.08 -3.99 -6.26
CA SER A 608 7.02 -3.63 -7.69
C SER A 608 8.32 -2.96 -8.15
N ARG A 609 8.86 -3.46 -9.25
CA ARG A 609 9.96 -2.87 -10.01
C ARG A 609 9.46 -2.21 -11.30
N GLY A 610 8.17 -1.87 -11.34
CA GLY A 610 7.57 -0.98 -12.32
C GLY A 610 8.19 0.43 -12.27
N ALA A 611 8.17 1.13 -13.40
CA ALA A 611 8.70 2.49 -13.53
C ALA A 611 7.61 3.55 -13.34
N ARG A 612 6.33 3.18 -13.52
CA ARG A 612 5.18 4.09 -13.41
C ARG A 612 3.91 3.30 -13.12
N VAL A 613 3.41 3.44 -11.90
CA VAL A 613 1.99 3.17 -11.57
C VAL A 613 1.12 4.09 -12.43
N TYR A 614 -0.08 3.70 -12.82
CA TYR A 614 -1.01 4.49 -13.62
C TYR A 614 -2.42 4.12 -13.21
N GLU A 615 -3.23 5.10 -12.84
CA GLU A 615 -4.60 4.82 -12.39
C GLU A 615 -5.57 4.70 -13.58
N ALA A 616 -6.61 3.89 -13.41
CA ALA A 616 -7.67 3.76 -14.41
C ALA A 616 -8.35 5.10 -14.71
N THR A 617 -8.42 6.01 -13.73
CA THR A 617 -8.95 7.37 -13.90
C THR A 617 -8.02 8.25 -14.74
N GLU A 618 -6.69 8.10 -14.63
CA GLU A 618 -5.75 8.81 -15.50
C GLU A 618 -5.97 8.40 -16.97
N LEU A 619 -6.14 7.08 -17.19
CA LEU A 619 -6.46 6.55 -18.51
C LEU A 619 -7.83 7.02 -19.04
N ASP A 620 -8.83 7.11 -18.16
CA ASP A 620 -10.16 7.61 -18.50
C ASP A 620 -10.10 9.08 -18.95
N ASP A 621 -9.28 9.88 -18.27
CA ASP A 621 -9.00 11.27 -18.63
C ASP A 621 -8.26 11.39 -19.95
N ASP A 622 -7.29 10.52 -20.23
CA ASP A 622 -6.61 10.53 -21.51
C ASP A 622 -7.54 10.29 -22.70
N PHE A 623 -8.51 9.38 -22.51
CA PHE A 623 -9.50 9.09 -23.55
C PHE A 623 -10.40 10.30 -23.81
N SER A 624 -10.81 10.99 -22.75
CA SER A 624 -11.62 12.22 -22.85
C SER A 624 -10.84 13.38 -23.46
N PHE A 625 -9.56 13.52 -23.09
CA PHE A 625 -8.69 14.60 -23.52
C PHE A 625 -8.54 14.66 -25.05
N VAL A 626 -8.52 13.50 -25.73
CA VAL A 626 -8.49 13.43 -27.20
C VAL A 626 -9.65 14.19 -27.85
N SER A 627 -10.86 14.07 -27.30
CA SER A 627 -12.03 14.80 -27.80
C SER A 627 -12.12 16.22 -27.25
N GLU A 628 -11.80 16.45 -25.98
CA GLU A 628 -12.07 17.71 -25.28
C GLU A 628 -11.01 18.77 -25.53
N HIS A 629 -9.73 18.36 -25.62
CA HIS A 629 -8.59 19.27 -25.71
C HIS A 629 -7.84 19.14 -27.03
N VAL A 630 -7.57 17.91 -27.51
CA VAL A 630 -6.94 17.71 -28.83
C VAL A 630 -7.93 17.97 -29.98
N GLN A 631 -9.23 17.82 -29.72
CA GLN A 631 -10.32 18.01 -30.68
C GLN A 631 -10.17 17.15 -31.95
N ASN A 632 -9.69 15.91 -31.78
CA ASN A 632 -9.52 14.96 -32.87
C ASN A 632 -10.65 13.92 -32.86
N ASP A 633 -11.77 14.25 -33.50
CA ASP A 633 -12.97 13.38 -33.61
C ASP A 633 -12.66 12.00 -34.21
N THR A 634 -11.69 11.93 -35.13
CA THR A 634 -11.32 10.66 -35.78
C THR A 634 -10.63 9.72 -34.81
N ALA A 635 -9.67 10.23 -34.02
CA ALA A 635 -9.01 9.45 -32.98
C ALA A 635 -9.98 9.10 -31.85
N ALA A 636 -10.80 10.05 -31.41
CA ALA A 636 -11.82 9.84 -30.38
C ALA A 636 -12.80 8.71 -30.75
N ALA A 637 -13.23 8.63 -32.01
CA ALA A 637 -14.13 7.58 -32.49
C ALA A 637 -13.52 6.16 -32.47
N LEU A 638 -12.20 6.03 -32.36
CA LEU A 638 -11.49 4.75 -32.26
C LEU A 638 -11.28 4.30 -30.81
N LEU A 639 -11.47 5.20 -29.83
CA LEU A 639 -11.35 4.88 -28.42
C LEU A 639 -12.71 4.41 -27.88
N PRO A 640 -12.77 3.24 -27.21
CA PRO A 640 -14.02 2.76 -26.63
C PRO A 640 -14.47 3.66 -25.47
N SER A 641 -15.78 3.74 -25.25
CA SER A 641 -16.33 4.47 -24.11
C SER A 641 -15.92 3.81 -22.79
N ARG A 642 -15.49 4.64 -21.84
CA ARG A 642 -15.13 4.28 -20.47
C ARG A 642 -15.90 5.11 -19.45
N LEU A 643 -17.14 5.48 -19.79
CA LEU A 643 -18.00 6.32 -18.94
C LEU A 643 -18.77 5.53 -17.87
N ASP A 644 -18.95 4.23 -18.08
CA ASP A 644 -19.60 3.32 -17.14
C ASP A 644 -18.58 2.30 -16.66
N THR A 645 -18.20 2.41 -15.39
CA THR A 645 -17.27 1.50 -14.74
C THR A 645 -17.96 0.20 -14.33
N GLY A 646 -19.30 0.13 -14.38
CA GLY A 646 -20.10 -0.96 -13.86
C GLY A 646 -20.22 -0.92 -12.34
N MET A 647 -19.08 -0.89 -11.65
CA MET A 647 -18.99 -0.79 -10.19
C MET A 647 -18.30 0.50 -9.75
N TRP A 648 -18.56 0.93 -8.52
CA TRP A 648 -17.82 2.01 -7.88
C TRP A 648 -16.36 1.57 -7.68
N VAL A 649 -15.44 2.34 -8.26
CA VAL A 649 -14.01 2.13 -8.16
C VAL A 649 -13.43 3.31 -7.39
N THR A 650 -12.85 3.03 -6.23
CA THR A 650 -12.13 4.00 -5.42
C THR A 650 -10.74 4.22 -6.03
N THR A 651 -10.00 3.13 -6.28
CA THR A 651 -8.72 3.12 -6.98
C THR A 651 -8.60 1.87 -7.86
N ALA A 652 -7.83 1.97 -8.96
CA ALA A 652 -7.50 0.84 -9.81
C ALA A 652 -6.20 1.14 -10.56
N GLY A 653 -5.08 0.78 -9.94
CA GLY A 653 -3.74 1.00 -10.47
C GLY A 653 -3.31 -0.12 -11.43
N ILE A 654 -2.43 0.24 -12.38
CA ILE A 654 -1.64 -0.67 -13.19
C ILE A 654 -0.19 -0.17 -13.23
N ASN A 655 0.76 -1.06 -13.48
CA ASN A 655 2.08 -0.68 -13.96
C ASN A 655 2.04 -0.47 -15.47
N ILE A 656 2.11 0.78 -15.93
CA ILE A 656 2.10 1.08 -17.36
C ILE A 656 3.51 0.97 -17.98
N ARG A 657 4.59 1.06 -17.17
CA ARG A 657 5.98 1.04 -17.65
C ARG A 657 6.87 0.04 -16.94
N ASP A 658 7.50 -0.84 -17.69
CA ASP A 658 8.53 -1.74 -17.18
C ASP A 658 9.90 -1.07 -17.14
N GLN A 659 10.61 -1.15 -16.01
CA GLN A 659 12.05 -0.86 -15.97
C GLN A 659 12.84 -1.92 -16.72
N VAL A 660 13.81 -1.52 -17.54
CA VAL A 660 14.66 -2.41 -18.34
C VAL A 660 16.12 -1.97 -18.32
N ARG A 661 17.04 -2.93 -18.49
CA ARG A 661 18.48 -2.66 -18.62
C ARG A 661 18.89 -2.55 -20.08
N ALA A 662 20.04 -1.92 -20.31
CA ALA A 662 20.63 -1.83 -21.64
C ALA A 662 20.87 -3.23 -22.22
N ASN A 663 20.40 -3.45 -23.46
CA ASN A 663 20.54 -4.71 -24.19
C ASN A 663 19.89 -5.94 -23.53
N ASP A 664 18.95 -5.73 -22.60
CA ASP A 664 18.19 -6.81 -21.98
C ASP A 664 16.69 -6.45 -22.01
N PRO A 665 15.90 -7.12 -22.85
CA PRO A 665 14.48 -6.82 -22.99
C PRO A 665 13.66 -7.29 -21.79
N THR A 666 14.21 -8.08 -20.86
CA THR A 666 13.44 -8.62 -19.73
C THR A 666 13.18 -7.49 -18.72
N PRO A 667 11.91 -7.21 -18.36
CA PRO A 667 11.58 -6.28 -17.29
C PRO A 667 12.24 -6.69 -15.98
N LEU A 668 12.67 -5.71 -15.18
CA LEU A 668 13.27 -5.97 -13.88
C LEU A 668 12.31 -6.71 -12.93
N GLN A 669 10.99 -6.56 -13.12
CA GLN A 669 9.93 -7.30 -12.41
C GLN A 669 10.11 -8.82 -12.44
N PHE A 670 10.69 -9.37 -13.52
CA PHE A 670 10.82 -10.82 -13.72
C PHE A 670 12.23 -11.35 -13.48
N LYS A 671 13.17 -10.49 -13.05
CA LYS A 671 14.55 -10.90 -12.76
C LYS A 671 14.73 -11.24 -11.31
N TYR A 672 15.23 -12.44 -11.05
CA TYR A 672 15.70 -12.79 -9.72
C TYR A 672 17.03 -12.09 -9.40
N GLU A 673 17.03 -11.23 -8.39
CA GLU A 673 18.22 -10.47 -7.98
C GLU A 673 18.45 -10.58 -6.47
N ALA A 674 19.25 -11.56 -6.07
CA ALA A 674 19.58 -11.77 -4.67
C ALA A 674 20.29 -10.55 -4.08
N ALA A 675 20.06 -10.30 -2.79
CA ALA A 675 20.97 -9.48 -2.01
C ALA A 675 22.35 -10.14 -1.91
N ASP A 676 23.39 -9.35 -1.70
CA ASP A 676 24.76 -9.87 -1.54
C ASP A 676 24.91 -10.71 -0.25
N CYS A 677 24.10 -10.40 0.75
CA CYS A 677 24.04 -11.10 2.02
C CYS A 677 22.62 -11.03 2.57
N ARG A 678 22.14 -12.14 3.15
CA ARG A 678 20.93 -12.18 3.93
C ARG A 678 21.31 -12.38 5.39
N ILE A 679 20.72 -11.64 6.31
CA ILE A 679 20.84 -11.83 7.76
C ILE A 679 19.45 -12.09 8.36
N TYR A 680 19.38 -12.65 9.56
CA TYR A 680 18.10 -12.78 10.28
C TYR A 680 17.92 -11.64 11.27
N TYR A 681 16.66 -11.26 11.51
CA TYR A 681 16.33 -10.62 12.78
C TYR A 681 16.66 -11.58 13.92
N THR A 682 17.12 -11.02 15.03
CA THR A 682 17.46 -11.73 16.26
C THR A 682 16.79 -11.07 17.44
N LEU A 683 16.74 -11.79 18.57
CA LEU A 683 16.26 -11.23 19.84
C LEU A 683 17.02 -9.96 20.25
N ASP A 684 18.29 -9.84 19.84
CA ASP A 684 19.16 -8.70 20.14
C ASP A 684 18.92 -7.49 19.24
N ASN A 685 18.38 -7.68 18.02
CA ASN A 685 18.37 -6.64 16.98
C ASN A 685 16.97 -6.24 16.49
N ILE A 686 15.94 -7.07 16.68
CA ILE A 686 14.58 -6.77 16.17
C ILE A 686 14.01 -5.47 16.74
N TYR A 687 14.27 -5.17 18.02
CA TYR A 687 13.86 -3.92 18.69
C TYR A 687 15.09 -3.15 19.17
N ASN A 688 16.16 -3.16 18.37
CA ASN A 688 17.40 -2.40 18.58
C ASN A 688 18.08 -2.15 17.23
N MET A 689 17.69 -1.06 16.57
CA MET A 689 18.17 -0.71 15.23
C MET A 689 19.68 -0.45 15.22
N THR A 690 20.24 0.12 16.29
CA THR A 690 21.71 0.23 16.42
C THR A 690 22.36 -1.12 16.27
N ARG A 691 21.88 -2.15 16.97
CA ARG A 691 22.46 -3.50 16.84
C ARG A 691 22.26 -4.07 15.44
N LEU A 692 21.10 -3.89 14.82
CA LEU A 692 20.84 -4.34 13.45
C LEU A 692 21.82 -3.70 12.45
N TRP A 693 22.04 -2.40 12.55
CA TRP A 693 23.02 -1.68 11.71
C TRP A 693 24.45 -2.19 11.92
N HIS A 694 24.83 -2.53 13.16
CA HIS A 694 26.12 -3.18 13.42
C HIS A 694 26.21 -4.57 12.78
N ASP A 695 25.15 -5.37 12.88
CA ASP A 695 25.11 -6.71 12.27
C ASP A 695 25.21 -6.61 10.75
N ALA A 696 24.53 -5.65 10.11
CA ALA A 696 24.59 -5.38 8.67
C ALA A 696 25.98 -4.88 8.23
N ALA A 697 26.56 -3.93 8.97
CA ALA A 697 27.92 -3.44 8.72
C ALA A 697 28.94 -4.57 8.79
N LYS A 698 28.88 -5.36 9.85
CA LYS A 698 29.77 -6.48 10.08
C LYS A 698 29.64 -7.54 8.99
N ALA A 699 28.42 -7.91 8.61
CA ALA A 699 28.17 -8.86 7.53
C ALA A 699 28.73 -8.40 6.17
N THR A 700 28.76 -7.08 5.95
CA THR A 700 29.21 -6.48 4.69
C THR A 700 30.72 -6.39 4.58
N TRP A 701 31.38 -5.88 5.62
CA TRP A 701 32.77 -5.45 5.54
C TRP A 701 33.76 -6.30 6.34
N ASP A 702 33.32 -6.91 7.44
CA ASP A 702 34.26 -7.45 8.43
C ASP A 702 34.16 -8.98 8.58
N ASP A 703 32.96 -9.56 8.57
CA ASP A 703 32.74 -10.99 8.80
C ASP A 703 31.50 -11.53 8.07
N ARG A 704 31.73 -12.15 6.91
CA ARG A 704 30.67 -12.78 6.10
C ARG A 704 30.01 -13.98 6.77
N SER A 705 30.56 -14.52 7.85
CA SER A 705 29.87 -15.60 8.59
C SER A 705 28.55 -15.11 9.19
N PHE A 706 28.34 -13.79 9.33
CA PHE A 706 27.07 -13.19 9.73
C PHE A 706 25.94 -13.45 8.72
N CYS A 707 26.26 -13.64 7.44
CA CYS A 707 25.27 -14.04 6.45
C CYS A 707 24.66 -15.40 6.78
N VAL A 708 23.39 -15.57 6.42
CA VAL A 708 22.69 -16.85 6.45
C VAL A 708 23.43 -17.85 5.56
N SER A 709 23.52 -19.10 6.02
CA SER A 709 24.24 -20.13 5.27
C SER A 709 23.67 -20.28 3.86
N GLY A 710 24.56 -20.27 2.86
CA GLY A 710 24.18 -20.39 1.46
C GLY A 710 23.41 -19.18 0.90
N SER A 711 23.47 -18.00 1.52
CA SER A 711 22.75 -16.81 1.02
C SER A 711 23.56 -15.89 0.10
N THR A 712 24.79 -16.26 -0.25
CA THR A 712 25.74 -15.37 -0.96
C THR A 712 26.21 -15.98 -2.27
N GLY A 713 26.63 -15.13 -3.21
CA GLY A 713 27.19 -15.54 -4.50
C GLY A 713 26.18 -15.77 -5.62
N PHE A 714 24.90 -15.48 -5.38
CA PHE A 714 23.84 -15.52 -6.39
C PHE A 714 23.91 -14.30 -7.33
N PRO A 715 23.25 -14.36 -8.50
CA PRO A 715 23.07 -13.18 -9.33
C PRO A 715 22.42 -12.05 -8.53
N SER A 716 23.02 -10.87 -8.57
CA SER A 716 22.54 -9.65 -7.92
C SER A 716 22.51 -8.50 -8.93
N ALA A 717 21.82 -7.42 -8.61
CA ALA A 717 21.72 -6.24 -9.47
C ALA A 717 23.10 -5.71 -9.92
N ARG A 718 24.09 -5.75 -9.02
CA ARG A 718 25.48 -5.35 -9.32
C ARG A 718 26.36 -6.43 -9.97
N ASN A 719 25.95 -7.71 -9.92
CA ASN A 719 26.72 -8.84 -10.43
C ASN A 719 25.84 -9.85 -11.16
N THR A 720 25.45 -9.50 -12.37
CA THR A 720 24.65 -10.34 -13.27
C THR A 720 25.43 -11.53 -13.87
N ASN A 721 26.75 -11.57 -13.70
CA ASN A 721 27.64 -12.60 -14.25
C ASN A 721 27.80 -13.83 -13.35
N SER A 722 27.10 -13.89 -12.21
CA SER A 722 27.14 -15.10 -11.36
C SER A 722 26.60 -16.31 -12.12
N THR A 723 27.26 -17.45 -11.95
CA THR A 723 26.86 -18.73 -12.54
C THR A 723 25.92 -19.54 -11.66
N GLN A 724 25.63 -19.07 -10.43
CA GLN A 724 24.66 -19.73 -9.56
C GLN A 724 23.25 -19.53 -10.11
N ALA A 725 22.49 -20.62 -10.21
CA ALA A 725 21.09 -20.54 -10.62
C ALA A 725 20.25 -19.88 -9.52
N PRO A 726 19.21 -19.10 -9.86
CA PRO A 726 18.19 -18.67 -8.92
C PRO A 726 17.61 -19.85 -8.13
N PRO A 727 17.15 -19.64 -6.88
CA PRO A 727 16.41 -20.64 -6.13
C PRO A 727 15.21 -21.17 -6.90
N LYS A 728 14.83 -22.41 -6.62
CA LYS A 728 13.58 -22.95 -7.18
C LYS A 728 12.40 -22.23 -6.54
N ARG A 729 11.44 -21.83 -7.39
CA ARG A 729 10.12 -21.35 -6.97
C ARG A 729 9.50 -22.33 -5.98
N THR A 730 9.02 -21.79 -4.87
CA THR A 730 8.29 -22.54 -3.84
C THR A 730 6.86 -22.05 -3.64
N ALA A 731 6.52 -20.87 -4.15
CA ALA A 731 5.16 -20.33 -4.11
C ALA A 731 4.17 -21.26 -4.84
N GLU A 732 3.03 -21.50 -4.24
CA GLU A 732 1.92 -22.21 -4.84
C GLU A 732 0.85 -21.23 -5.37
N VAL A 733 -0.05 -21.73 -6.22
CA VAL A 733 -1.18 -20.90 -6.66
C VAL A 733 -2.16 -20.83 -5.48
N PRO A 734 -2.47 -19.62 -4.96
CA PRO A 734 -3.39 -19.51 -3.85
C PRO A 734 -4.77 -20.04 -4.24
N ALA A 735 -5.40 -20.76 -3.30
CA ALA A 735 -6.75 -21.27 -3.45
C ALA A 735 -7.66 -20.59 -2.43
N LEU A 736 -8.64 -19.83 -2.93
CA LEU A 736 -9.68 -19.27 -2.10
C LEU A 736 -10.76 -20.34 -1.85
N ASN A 737 -10.62 -21.10 -0.76
CA ASN A 737 -11.59 -22.13 -0.39
C ASN A 737 -12.55 -21.61 0.67
N LEU A 738 -13.54 -20.84 0.23
CA LEU A 738 -14.66 -20.45 1.07
C LEU A 738 -15.73 -21.50 0.85
N ASP A 739 -15.92 -22.38 1.83
CA ASP A 739 -17.00 -23.36 1.80
C ASP A 739 -18.35 -22.62 1.95
N LEU A 740 -18.85 -22.06 0.84
CA LEU A 740 -20.11 -21.31 0.73
C LEU A 740 -21.36 -22.22 0.89
N THR A 741 -21.21 -23.41 1.47
CA THR A 741 -22.22 -24.48 1.45
C THR A 741 -23.46 -24.22 2.31
N ASN A 742 -23.44 -23.21 3.17
CA ASN A 742 -24.64 -22.69 3.82
C ASN A 742 -24.96 -21.30 3.25
N PRO A 743 -25.64 -21.20 2.08
CA PRO A 743 -26.24 -19.94 1.71
C PRO A 743 -27.14 -19.51 2.86
N VAL A 744 -26.85 -18.35 3.46
CA VAL A 744 -27.84 -17.65 4.28
C VAL A 744 -29.11 -17.65 3.45
N ASN A 745 -30.18 -18.20 4.01
CA ASN A 745 -31.39 -18.53 3.26
C ASN A 745 -32.07 -17.20 2.88
N THR A 746 -31.62 -16.57 1.78
CA THR A 746 -32.16 -15.33 1.21
C THR A 746 -33.50 -15.59 0.51
N LEU A 747 -34.34 -16.43 1.14
CA LEU A 747 -35.73 -16.66 0.76
C LEU A 747 -36.59 -15.46 1.16
N GLY A 748 -36.37 -14.37 0.43
CA GLY A 748 -37.13 -13.14 0.49
C GLY A 748 -36.64 -12.16 -0.57
N ASN A 749 -36.93 -12.43 -1.84
CA ASN A 749 -36.65 -11.56 -3.00
C ASN A 749 -35.28 -10.81 -2.92
N ALA A 750 -34.18 -11.52 -3.12
CA ALA A 750 -32.82 -10.93 -3.10
C ALA A 750 -32.57 -9.83 -4.17
N THR A 751 -33.50 -9.60 -5.09
CA THR A 751 -33.43 -8.50 -6.08
C THR A 751 -34.36 -7.32 -5.78
N SER A 752 -35.21 -7.38 -4.74
CA SER A 752 -36.11 -6.26 -4.43
C SER A 752 -35.33 -5.10 -3.79
N GLY A 753 -34.76 -4.24 -4.62
CA GLY A 753 -34.17 -2.97 -4.21
C GLY A 753 -32.77 -2.66 -4.74
N ILE A 754 -32.10 -3.59 -5.44
CA ILE A 754 -30.82 -3.31 -6.08
C ILE A 754 -31.00 -2.66 -7.45
N ASP A 755 -30.25 -1.60 -7.71
CA ASP A 755 -30.22 -0.92 -9.00
C ASP A 755 -29.26 -1.63 -9.98
N ALA A 756 -29.38 -1.30 -11.25
CA ALA A 756 -28.46 -1.69 -12.32
C ALA A 756 -27.95 -0.48 -13.11
N SER A 757 -28.18 0.74 -12.60
CA SER A 757 -27.76 2.00 -13.18
C SER A 757 -26.29 1.98 -13.58
N ASN A 758 -25.97 2.78 -14.58
CA ASN A 758 -24.58 3.06 -14.92
C ASN A 758 -23.91 3.72 -13.71
N VAL A 759 -22.67 3.34 -13.46
CA VAL A 759 -21.84 3.97 -12.44
C VAL A 759 -20.88 4.90 -13.18
N PRO A 760 -20.89 6.22 -12.89
CA PRO A 760 -19.99 7.15 -13.55
C PRO A 760 -18.53 6.84 -13.19
N ARG A 761 -17.58 7.55 -13.80
CA ARG A 761 -16.19 7.57 -13.33
C ARG A 761 -16.12 8.13 -11.92
N THR A 762 -15.37 7.48 -11.03
CA THR A 762 -15.35 7.76 -9.59
C THR A 762 -13.93 7.84 -9.07
N GLY A 763 -13.77 8.18 -7.79
CA GLY A 763 -12.46 8.33 -7.15
C GLY A 763 -11.80 9.70 -7.35
N GLU A 764 -12.07 10.45 -8.40
CA GLU A 764 -11.35 11.71 -8.66
C GLU A 764 -11.53 12.80 -7.57
N ILE A 765 -10.42 13.49 -7.27
CA ILE A 765 -10.43 14.72 -6.47
C ILE A 765 -10.76 15.89 -7.41
N VAL A 766 -11.97 16.42 -7.27
CA VAL A 766 -12.47 17.54 -8.09
C VAL A 766 -12.64 18.81 -7.27
N GLN A 767 -12.58 19.96 -7.94
CA GLN A 767 -12.86 21.25 -7.31
C GLN A 767 -14.32 21.36 -6.86
N CYS A 768 -14.56 21.99 -5.70
CA CYS A 768 -15.89 22.19 -5.13
C CYS A 768 -16.09 23.60 -4.58
N SER A 769 -17.36 24.02 -4.46
CA SER A 769 -17.75 25.24 -3.75
C SER A 769 -18.37 24.93 -2.40
N THR A 770 -19.12 23.83 -2.33
CA THR A 770 -19.92 23.36 -1.19
C THR A 770 -19.88 21.83 -1.10
N ASN A 771 -20.28 21.26 0.05
CA ASN A 771 -20.32 19.81 0.23
C ASN A 771 -21.27 19.10 -0.76
N SER A 772 -22.34 19.79 -1.19
CA SER A 772 -23.27 19.22 -2.18
C SER A 772 -22.63 18.97 -3.54
N ASP A 773 -21.50 19.62 -3.84
CA ASP A 773 -20.77 19.42 -5.10
C ASP A 773 -19.97 18.12 -5.10
N CYS A 774 -19.70 17.54 -3.92
CA CYS A 774 -18.80 16.39 -3.79
C CYS A 774 -19.46 15.03 -3.96
N GLY A 775 -20.80 14.97 -3.91
CA GLY A 775 -21.56 13.73 -3.93
C GLY A 775 -21.19 12.79 -2.76
N HIS A 776 -21.95 11.70 -2.59
CA HIS A 776 -21.52 10.52 -1.83
C HIS A 776 -21.12 10.71 -0.35
N GLY A 777 -21.45 11.84 0.27
CA GLY A 777 -21.12 12.13 1.68
C GLY A 777 -19.74 12.77 1.89
N ARG A 778 -18.97 13.00 0.82
CA ARG A 778 -17.64 13.62 0.86
C ARG A 778 -17.70 15.08 1.28
N GLN A 779 -16.65 15.53 1.95
CA GLN A 779 -16.55 16.91 2.42
C GLN A 779 -15.74 17.79 1.47
N CYS A 780 -16.29 18.97 1.15
CA CYS A 780 -15.58 20.01 0.42
C CYS A 780 -14.64 20.74 1.37
N LYS A 781 -13.33 20.48 1.25
CA LYS A 781 -12.29 21.00 2.14
C LYS A 781 -11.33 21.92 1.40
N GLU A 782 -10.78 22.89 2.12
CA GLU A 782 -9.63 23.64 1.61
C GLU A 782 -8.41 22.72 1.58
N THR A 783 -7.74 22.67 0.44
CA THR A 783 -6.49 21.95 0.24
C THR A 783 -5.47 22.89 -0.38
N PRO A 784 -4.24 22.97 0.17
CA PRO A 784 -3.16 23.66 -0.52
C PRO A 784 -2.79 22.88 -1.78
N LEU A 785 -2.50 23.59 -2.85
CA LEU A 785 -2.15 23.02 -4.15
C LEU A 785 -0.95 23.77 -4.72
N LYS A 786 0.11 23.04 -5.05
CA LYS A 786 1.28 23.60 -5.75
C LYS A 786 0.97 23.75 -7.24
N CYS A 787 1.11 24.97 -7.76
CA CYS A 787 0.82 25.34 -9.13
C CYS A 787 2.04 25.21 -10.04
N GLY A 788 1.83 25.15 -11.36
CA GLY A 788 2.91 25.06 -12.36
C GLY A 788 3.85 26.28 -12.43
N ASN A 789 3.61 27.34 -11.65
CA ASN A 789 4.51 28.47 -11.47
C ASN A 789 5.26 28.44 -10.11
N GLY A 790 5.16 27.33 -9.38
CA GLY A 790 5.75 27.15 -8.06
C GLY A 790 4.98 27.78 -6.89
N SER A 791 3.94 28.59 -7.13
CA SER A 791 3.10 29.15 -6.06
C SER A 791 2.22 28.08 -5.42
N VAL A 792 1.94 28.21 -4.12
CA VAL A 792 0.94 27.40 -3.42
C VAL A 792 -0.36 28.20 -3.32
N GLN A 793 -1.46 27.64 -3.81
CA GLN A 793 -2.79 28.24 -3.71
C GLN A 793 -3.73 27.32 -2.94
N ASN A 794 -4.56 27.88 -2.07
CA ASN A 794 -5.62 27.11 -1.42
C ASN A 794 -6.82 27.01 -2.36
N VAL A 795 -7.17 25.78 -2.74
CA VAL A 795 -8.37 25.46 -3.53
C VAL A 795 -9.32 24.63 -2.68
N LYS A 796 -10.61 24.67 -2.99
CA LYS A 796 -11.59 23.79 -2.35
C LYS A 796 -11.77 22.53 -3.19
N ALA A 797 -11.60 21.37 -2.58
CA ALA A 797 -11.65 20.08 -3.25
C ALA A 797 -12.49 19.06 -2.47
N CYS A 798 -13.07 18.11 -3.20
CA CYS A 798 -13.74 16.95 -2.65
C CYS A 798 -12.69 15.89 -2.30
N LEU A 799 -12.32 15.81 -1.02
CA LEU A 799 -11.26 14.91 -0.55
C LEU A 799 -11.88 13.61 -0.01
N PRO A 800 -11.56 12.44 -0.59
CA PRO A 800 -11.93 11.14 -0.02
C PRO A 800 -11.29 10.92 1.37
N GLY A 801 -11.95 10.14 2.22
CA GLY A 801 -11.34 9.61 3.43
C GLY A 801 -10.31 8.51 3.12
N CYS A 802 -9.39 8.28 4.06
CA CYS A 802 -8.40 7.20 3.98
C CYS A 802 -7.94 6.78 5.38
N ALA A 803 -7.34 5.59 5.48
CA ALA A 803 -7.02 4.96 6.76
C ALA A 803 -5.70 4.16 6.73
N SER A 804 -5.09 3.96 7.89
CA SER A 804 -3.95 3.03 8.05
C SER A 804 -4.28 1.57 7.66
N THR A 805 -5.57 1.20 7.62
CA THR A 805 -6.08 -0.12 7.25
C THR A 805 -6.49 -0.24 5.79
N ASP A 806 -6.64 0.91 5.11
CA ASP A 806 -6.90 1.06 3.69
C ASP A 806 -6.28 2.39 3.22
N LYS A 807 -5.07 2.26 2.67
CA LYS A 807 -4.23 3.39 2.27
C LYS A 807 -4.61 3.94 0.90
N SER A 808 -5.66 3.40 0.28
CA SER A 808 -6.02 3.68 -1.11
C SER A 808 -6.43 5.14 -1.27
N CYS A 809 -5.64 5.88 -2.03
CA CYS A 809 -5.97 7.23 -2.44
C CYS A 809 -5.97 7.34 -3.97
N PRO A 810 -6.94 8.07 -4.55
CA PRO A 810 -7.12 8.13 -5.99
C PRO A 810 -6.06 8.99 -6.69
N GLY A 811 -5.58 8.54 -7.84
CA GLY A 811 -4.60 9.27 -8.65
C GLY A 811 -3.29 9.52 -7.90
N THR A 812 -2.67 10.66 -8.15
CA THR A 812 -1.51 11.13 -7.37
C THR A 812 -1.97 11.88 -6.13
N SER A 813 -2.75 11.25 -5.25
CA SER A 813 -3.12 11.81 -3.95
C SER A 813 -2.60 10.94 -2.81
N GLN A 814 -2.37 11.55 -1.65
CA GLN A 814 -1.81 10.89 -0.48
C GLN A 814 -2.77 10.96 0.69
N CYS A 815 -2.85 9.86 1.44
CA CYS A 815 -3.54 9.88 2.71
C CYS A 815 -2.81 10.80 3.69
N ASN A 816 -3.43 11.94 4.01
CA ASN A 816 -2.94 12.86 5.03
C ASN A 816 -3.67 12.56 6.34
N TYR A 817 -3.02 11.79 7.22
CA TYR A 817 -3.58 11.42 8.52
C TYR A 817 -3.80 12.66 9.39
N ALA A 818 -5.00 12.79 9.95
CA ALA A 818 -5.28 13.79 10.96
C ALA A 818 -4.74 13.30 12.31
N PRO A 819 -4.26 14.18 13.21
CA PRO A 819 -3.79 13.81 14.55
C PRO A 819 -4.90 13.35 15.51
N VAL A 820 -6.00 12.81 14.99
CA VAL A 820 -7.13 12.26 15.75
C VAL A 820 -6.94 10.75 15.86
N SER A 821 -6.00 10.32 16.70
CA SER A 821 -5.83 8.91 17.05
C SER A 821 -6.89 8.52 18.09
N GLY A 822 -8.09 8.17 17.60
CA GLY A 822 -9.12 7.56 18.42
C GLY A 822 -8.84 6.07 18.62
N ALA A 823 -9.01 5.56 19.85
CA ALA A 823 -9.13 4.12 20.03
C ALA A 823 -10.43 3.65 19.37
N SER A 824 -10.34 2.88 18.29
CA SER A 824 -11.53 2.26 17.70
C SER A 824 -12.16 1.30 18.70
N LYS A 825 -13.43 1.52 19.02
CA LYS A 825 -14.15 0.68 19.98
C LYS A 825 -14.53 -0.64 19.30
N LEU A 826 -14.20 -1.76 19.95
CA LEU A 826 -14.73 -3.07 19.60
C LEU A 826 -16.19 -3.14 19.99
N ASN A 827 -17.05 -3.47 19.03
CA ASN A 827 -18.42 -3.82 19.33
C ASN A 827 -18.47 -5.24 19.95
N ALA A 828 -18.55 -5.32 21.27
CA ALA A 828 -18.63 -6.58 22.01
C ALA A 828 -20.05 -6.84 22.51
N VAL A 829 -20.76 -7.78 21.86
CA VAL A 829 -22.02 -8.35 22.35
C VAL A 829 -21.80 -9.84 22.65
N GLY A 830 -22.04 -10.27 23.89
CA GLY A 830 -21.97 -11.70 24.29
C GLY A 830 -20.66 -12.14 24.95
N THR A 831 -20.36 -13.45 24.91
CA THR A 831 -19.28 -14.12 25.69
C THR A 831 -17.86 -13.93 25.14
N LYS A 832 -17.68 -13.24 23.99
CA LYS A 832 -16.37 -13.00 23.35
C LYS A 832 -15.60 -11.79 23.91
N SER A 833 -15.97 -11.30 25.10
CA SER A 833 -15.54 -10.00 25.66
C SER A 833 -14.05 -9.89 26.08
N SER A 834 -13.22 -10.91 25.86
CA SER A 834 -11.80 -10.92 26.23
C SER A 834 -10.85 -10.44 25.12
N THR A 835 -11.33 -10.26 23.89
CA THR A 835 -10.50 -9.77 22.79
C THR A 835 -10.33 -8.26 22.89
N SER A 836 -9.08 -7.79 22.88
CA SER A 836 -8.74 -6.37 22.80
C SER A 836 -7.91 -6.11 21.56
N PHE A 837 -8.25 -5.04 20.83
CA PHE A 837 -7.40 -4.50 19.77
C PHE A 837 -6.66 -3.29 20.35
N SER A 838 -5.32 -3.36 20.46
CA SER A 838 -4.50 -2.34 21.14
C SER A 838 -3.75 -1.40 20.19
N LYS A 839 -3.75 -1.66 18.89
CA LYS A 839 -3.12 -0.76 17.91
C LYS A 839 -4.00 0.47 17.69
N GLN A 840 -3.34 1.64 17.64
CA GLN A 840 -4.00 2.86 17.19
C GLN A 840 -4.22 2.78 15.68
N PHE A 841 -5.32 3.34 15.23
CA PHE A 841 -5.64 3.47 13.81
C PHE A 841 -5.66 4.95 13.48
N GLU A 842 -5.00 5.30 12.40
CA GLU A 842 -4.96 6.67 11.89
C GLU A 842 -5.99 6.83 10.76
N GLN A 843 -6.76 7.91 10.81
CA GLN A 843 -7.71 8.34 9.76
C GLN A 843 -7.20 9.63 9.13
N GLY A 844 -7.46 9.81 7.84
CA GLY A 844 -7.02 10.96 7.08
C GLY A 844 -7.96 11.35 5.96
N LEU A 845 -7.48 12.28 5.13
CA LEU A 845 -8.09 12.64 3.85
C LEU A 845 -7.05 12.49 2.74
N CYS A 846 -7.46 11.92 1.61
CA CYS A 846 -6.65 11.87 0.39
C CYS A 846 -6.45 13.29 -0.14
N ARG A 847 -5.22 13.81 -0.08
CA ARG A 847 -4.85 15.13 -0.58
C ARG A 847 -4.09 15.04 -1.90
N PRO A 848 -4.46 15.84 -2.91
CA PRO A 848 -3.78 15.83 -4.20
C PRO A 848 -2.36 16.35 -4.04
N THR A 849 -1.40 15.72 -4.73
CA THR A 849 0.02 16.07 -4.61
C THR A 849 0.48 17.07 -5.67
N LYS A 850 -0.37 17.39 -6.64
CA LYS A 850 -0.13 18.38 -7.70
C LYS A 850 -1.45 18.90 -8.28
N ALA A 851 -1.41 20.06 -8.92
CA ALA A 851 -2.53 20.57 -9.71
C ALA A 851 -2.86 19.64 -10.89
N GLY A 852 -4.14 19.55 -11.22
CA GLY A 852 -4.68 18.77 -12.33
C GLY A 852 -5.66 19.57 -13.18
N LEU A 853 -6.08 19.03 -14.32
CA LEU A 853 -7.10 19.67 -15.17
C LEU A 853 -8.43 19.90 -14.43
N LYS A 854 -8.82 18.96 -13.55
CA LYS A 854 -10.07 19.01 -12.76
C LYS A 854 -9.93 19.69 -11.40
N LEU A 855 -8.70 19.94 -10.96
CA LEU A 855 -8.37 20.68 -9.75
C LEU A 855 -7.23 21.65 -10.06
N SER A 856 -7.59 22.78 -10.63
CA SER A 856 -6.64 23.76 -11.16
C SER A 856 -6.40 24.91 -10.17
N CYS A 857 -5.20 25.48 -10.23
CA CYS A 857 -4.94 26.76 -9.60
C CYS A 857 -5.68 27.88 -10.32
N LYS A 858 -6.04 28.96 -9.60
CA LYS A 858 -6.54 30.16 -10.26
C LYS A 858 -5.39 30.76 -11.07
N ILE A 859 -5.66 30.96 -12.36
CA ILE A 859 -4.77 31.60 -13.33
C ILE A 859 -4.55 33.06 -12.93
#